data_AF-A0A196NP05-F1
#
_entry.id   AF-A0A196NP05-F1
#
_cell.length_a   1.000
_cell.length_b   1.000
_cell.length_c   1.000
_cell.angle_alpha   90.00
_cell.angle_beta   90.00
_cell.angle_gamma   90.00
#
_symmetry.space_group_name_H-M   'P 1'
#
loop_
_entity.id
_entity.type
_entity.pdbx_description
1 polymer ?
#
loop_
_entity_poly.entity_id
_entity_poly.type
_entity_poly.pdbx_seq_one_letter_code
_entity_poly.pdbx_strand_id
1 'polypeptide(L)'
;MPIAPALDTGLRHLLTGLALGTLMSTVALSQAAPNPARLAVVIGNQDYAEIPDLGNARHDAERMADLLRTEGFTVFDAYDIDRRGFEDLLRTSILNVSDGAEIVFFYAGHGLQIGRRNYLLPVDVAFDSIYDLPVESVTLDRAIEVLSARGEVHVAIIDACRDNPFPDKMMAGNLDASLFETRSGFDAFQTPLNSLVAFSTAPGMVAFDGQGGENSPYTAAILAAVDAYPDDDILSVFARVRENVYKSTKGKQVPWESSTLVQPFRLRKQGAPTPPVLLAETDPAQEGASSETRTASEPATLPAAVTITATYDRDVPLTAALTRALKLTEALDFAVTTPPSDGTLSVVDNGVIYRPRLSERPATTRQLNLSDSFTVTFDLPDGPAPVTVTLDMEVNGCDLAAGDALDPGGVGFYRLPNEIEIAPALADCRAAVSQNPDTPRFRYQLGRAEQAAGLFKASFDNFSAAADAGHIRALNGTARLLITDKIDRAAADIAADPIRAMALYDQGIAAGDPYAMHSKGLHLLRNSDTDQGRQEGFELLDRAAELGHTYSMNELGIYFLTPDTNHFLPERGMRYLRASAARNDIYGYFNLGFVAQNGLTEDGIDLASAYDWFVKAADGGHPIGPAALGRMIVNGQVPDQGPQQAVEWYDQGLARGDGWGGVNAAELILNSAVQGQTRTSALIRLAKARHLSNSKASEAAAALLANQPPKELALATQTLLVELGATMPIDGAIGPMTRRILDRMAQDNGLPPASNDRLSELETAARVYWAERPTRPDLF
;
A
#
# COMPACT_ATOMS: atom_id res chain seq x y z
N MET A 1 -8.70 35.25 38.05
CA MET A 1 -8.04 36.44 38.65
C MET A 1 -8.11 36.35 40.16
N PRO A 2 -7.11 36.84 40.90
CA PRO A 2 -5.66 36.66 40.75
C PRO A 2 -5.23 35.59 41.80
N ILE A 3 -4.08 35.49 42.49
CA ILE A 3 -2.77 36.17 42.55
C ILE A 3 -1.69 35.03 42.60
N ALA A 4 -0.42 35.34 42.33
CA ALA A 4 0.70 34.39 42.48
C ALA A 4 1.48 34.58 43.83
N PRO A 5 2.82 34.48 43.94
CA PRO A 5 3.46 33.42 44.72
C PRO A 5 4.32 33.92 45.90
N ALA A 6 4.98 32.99 46.60
CA ALA A 6 6.03 33.30 47.57
C ALA A 6 7.29 32.44 47.32
N LEU A 7 8.47 33.07 47.38
CA LEU A 7 9.76 32.40 47.51
C LEU A 7 10.13 32.29 48.99
N ASP A 8 10.95 31.33 49.36
CA ASP A 8 11.99 31.55 50.39
C ASP A 8 13.25 30.72 50.09
N THR A 9 14.26 30.81 50.96
CA THR A 9 15.67 30.86 50.53
C THR A 9 16.65 30.05 51.41
N GLY A 10 17.67 29.49 50.75
CA GLY A 10 18.92 29.05 51.39
C GLY A 10 18.88 27.72 52.17
N LEU A 11 20.02 27.19 52.65
CA LEU A 11 21.40 27.61 52.39
C LEU A 11 22.39 26.44 52.66
N ARG A 12 23.30 26.18 51.70
CA ARG A 12 24.62 25.50 51.80
C ARG A 12 24.79 24.26 52.71
N HIS A 13 25.46 23.25 52.15
CA HIS A 13 26.76 22.82 52.70
C HIS A 13 27.73 22.47 51.56
N LEU A 14 29.04 22.62 51.79
CA LEU A 14 30.10 22.33 50.82
C LEU A 14 30.51 20.86 50.87
N LEU A 15 30.92 20.32 49.72
CA LEU A 15 32.04 19.37 49.65
C LEU A 15 32.82 19.62 48.35
N THR A 16 34.11 19.93 48.47
CA THR A 16 35.01 20.22 47.34
C THR A 16 35.86 19.00 46.99
N GLY A 17 35.76 18.51 45.76
CA GLY A 17 36.68 17.51 45.19
C GLY A 17 37.26 18.02 43.88
N LEU A 18 38.60 18.12 43.79
CA LEU A 18 39.27 18.44 42.52
C LEU A 18 39.35 17.17 41.66
N ALA A 19 38.87 17.25 40.42
CA ALA A 19 39.17 16.32 39.35
C ALA A 19 39.75 17.10 38.17
N LEU A 20 40.99 16.79 37.78
CA LEU A 20 41.72 17.52 36.75
C LEU A 20 41.40 16.93 35.36
N GLY A 21 40.28 17.34 34.77
CA GLY A 21 39.82 16.85 33.47
C GLY A 21 40.61 17.48 32.30
N THR A 22 41.32 16.66 31.54
CA THR A 22 41.94 17.07 30.26
C THR A 22 40.87 17.31 29.20
N LEU A 23 40.88 18.48 28.56
CA LEU A 23 40.09 18.71 27.34
C LEU A 23 40.64 17.84 26.20
N MET A 24 39.93 16.77 25.85
CA MET A 24 39.98 16.23 24.50
C MET A 24 39.00 17.03 23.63
N SER A 25 39.53 17.84 22.73
CA SER A 25 38.73 18.45 21.66
C SER A 25 38.29 17.37 20.68
N THR A 26 37.08 16.85 20.86
CA THR A 26 36.44 15.98 19.87
C THR A 26 36.19 16.78 18.60
N VAL A 27 37.04 16.57 17.59
CA VAL A 27 36.75 17.01 16.23
C VAL A 27 35.57 16.19 15.74
N ALA A 28 34.37 16.79 15.79
CA ALA A 28 33.21 16.24 15.12
C ALA A 28 33.47 16.29 13.61
N LEU A 29 33.88 15.15 13.05
CA LEU A 29 33.84 14.92 11.61
C LEU A 29 32.38 15.01 11.18
N SER A 30 31.99 16.18 10.67
CA SER A 30 30.70 16.35 10.00
C SER A 30 30.73 15.47 8.77
N GLN A 31 30.10 14.29 8.87
CA GLN A 31 29.75 13.53 7.69
C GLN A 31 28.91 14.45 6.80
N ALA A 32 29.24 14.51 5.50
CA ALA A 32 28.31 15.11 4.56
C ALA A 32 27.03 14.27 4.61
N ALA A 33 25.87 14.92 4.74
CA ALA A 33 24.61 14.21 4.56
C ALA A 33 24.63 13.59 3.14
N PRO A 34 24.23 12.31 2.97
CA PRO A 34 24.14 11.73 1.64
C PRO A 34 23.24 12.62 0.78
N ASN A 35 23.67 12.88 -0.46
CA ASN A 35 22.91 13.74 -1.37
C ASN A 35 21.46 13.26 -1.46
N PRO A 36 20.45 14.15 -1.30
CA PRO A 36 19.06 13.74 -1.40
C PRO A 36 18.79 13.09 -2.75
N ALA A 37 18.05 11.99 -2.73
CA ALA A 37 17.71 11.25 -3.95
C ALA A 37 16.90 12.17 -4.88
N ARG A 38 17.24 12.17 -6.16
CA ARG A 38 16.52 12.94 -7.18
C ARG A 38 15.60 11.99 -7.92
N LEU A 39 14.29 12.17 -7.82
CA LEU A 39 13.28 11.33 -8.46
C LEU A 39 12.41 12.17 -9.39
N ALA A 40 12.09 11.64 -10.56
CA ALA A 40 11.09 12.27 -11.42
C ALA A 40 10.00 11.28 -11.81
N VAL A 41 8.78 11.77 -11.97
CA VAL A 41 7.64 11.04 -12.53
C VAL A 41 7.21 11.79 -13.78
N VAL A 42 7.12 11.12 -14.92
CA VAL A 42 6.91 11.77 -16.22
C VAL A 42 5.83 11.05 -17.01
N ILE A 43 4.74 11.74 -17.32
CA ILE A 43 3.58 11.14 -18.00
C ILE A 43 3.31 11.91 -19.29
N GLY A 44 3.21 11.18 -20.40
CA GLY A 44 2.81 11.72 -21.70
C GLY A 44 1.66 10.92 -22.28
N ASN A 45 0.44 11.41 -22.13
CA ASN A 45 -0.75 10.79 -22.72
C ASN A 45 -1.15 11.57 -23.97
N GLN A 46 -1.17 10.92 -25.13
CA GLN A 46 -1.52 11.57 -26.39
C GLN A 46 -2.54 10.78 -27.22
N ASP A 47 -2.49 9.45 -27.23
CA ASP A 47 -3.38 8.60 -28.04
C ASP A 47 -4.59 8.16 -27.17
N TYR A 48 -5.77 8.76 -27.37
CA TYR A 48 -6.93 8.63 -26.46
C TYR A 48 -8.07 7.77 -27.06
N ALA A 49 -8.80 7.04 -26.20
CA ALA A 49 -9.86 6.14 -26.66
C ALA A 49 -11.17 6.86 -27.08
N GLU A 50 -11.61 7.85 -26.30
CA GLU A 50 -12.94 8.49 -26.42
C GLU A 50 -12.89 10.02 -26.64
N ILE A 51 -11.71 10.63 -26.65
CA ILE A 51 -11.48 12.07 -26.88
C ILE A 51 -10.37 12.31 -27.92
N PRO A 52 -10.26 13.51 -28.53
CA PRO A 52 -9.30 13.76 -29.60
C PRO A 52 -7.84 13.61 -29.15
N ASP A 53 -7.02 12.95 -29.96
CA ASP A 53 -5.59 12.77 -29.73
C ASP A 53 -4.80 14.09 -29.69
N LEU A 54 -3.65 14.08 -29.02
CA LEU A 54 -2.70 15.19 -28.96
C LEU A 54 -1.47 14.90 -29.84
N GLY A 55 -1.01 15.88 -30.60
CA GLY A 55 0.04 15.69 -31.64
C GLY A 55 1.49 15.76 -31.15
N ASN A 56 1.71 15.93 -29.84
CA ASN A 56 2.99 16.31 -29.24
C ASN A 56 3.21 15.79 -27.81
N ALA A 57 2.15 15.54 -27.03
CA ALA A 57 2.22 15.35 -25.58
C ALA A 57 3.15 14.19 -25.16
N ARG A 58 3.17 13.10 -25.93
CA ARG A 58 4.10 11.99 -25.70
C ARG A 58 5.55 12.40 -25.92
N HIS A 59 5.85 13.05 -27.05
CA HIS A 59 7.20 13.49 -27.40
C HIS A 59 7.72 14.55 -26.41
N ASP A 60 6.87 15.47 -25.94
CA ASP A 60 7.24 16.43 -24.90
C ASP A 60 7.62 15.74 -23.58
N ALA A 61 6.87 14.70 -23.19
CA ALA A 61 7.20 13.88 -22.02
C ALA A 61 8.51 13.07 -22.22
N GLU A 62 8.70 12.41 -23.37
CA GLU A 62 9.94 11.69 -23.71
C GLU A 62 11.16 12.62 -23.63
N ARG A 63 11.05 13.84 -24.16
CA ARG A 63 12.12 14.86 -24.12
C ARG A 63 12.38 15.43 -22.73
N MET A 64 11.36 15.53 -21.87
CA MET A 64 11.55 15.91 -20.47
C MET A 64 12.12 14.78 -19.60
N ALA A 65 11.76 13.52 -19.88
CA ALA A 65 12.37 12.36 -19.24
C ALA A 65 13.88 12.32 -19.51
N ASP A 66 14.31 12.55 -20.75
CA ASP A 66 15.74 12.58 -21.13
C ASP A 66 16.51 13.76 -20.54
N LEU A 67 15.91 14.96 -20.43
CA LEU A 67 16.52 16.05 -19.68
C LEU A 67 16.70 15.65 -18.21
N LEU A 68 15.67 15.13 -17.55
CA LEU A 68 15.72 14.79 -16.13
C LEU A 68 16.71 13.65 -15.85
N ARG A 69 16.82 12.63 -16.72
CA ARG A 69 17.90 11.62 -16.68
C ARG A 69 19.28 12.27 -16.76
N THR A 70 19.45 13.23 -17.68
CA THR A 70 20.72 13.96 -17.89
C THR A 70 21.10 14.79 -16.65
N GLU A 71 20.13 15.36 -15.95
CA GLU A 71 20.34 16.07 -14.67
C GLU A 71 20.43 15.15 -13.43
N GLY A 72 20.54 13.83 -13.63
CA GLY A 72 20.75 12.87 -12.56
C GLY A 72 19.50 12.52 -11.74
N PHE A 73 18.30 12.68 -12.30
CA PHE A 73 17.08 12.12 -11.71
C PHE A 73 16.90 10.64 -12.06
N THR A 74 16.45 9.84 -11.10
CA THR A 74 15.86 8.53 -11.37
C THR A 74 14.44 8.75 -11.90
N VAL A 75 14.23 8.49 -13.19
CA VAL A 75 12.98 8.83 -13.87
C VAL A 75 12.02 7.62 -13.93
N PHE A 76 10.78 7.86 -13.52
CA PHE A 76 9.63 6.97 -13.62
C PHE A 76 8.70 7.53 -14.70
N ASP A 77 9.02 7.23 -15.95
CA ASP A 77 8.25 7.64 -17.11
C ASP A 77 7.30 6.56 -17.62
N ALA A 78 6.13 7.00 -18.12
CA ALA A 78 5.21 6.17 -18.87
C ALA A 78 4.38 7.01 -19.85
N TYR A 79 3.88 6.35 -20.90
CA TYR A 79 3.25 7.00 -22.04
C TYR A 79 1.96 6.29 -22.39
N ASP A 80 0.94 7.06 -22.76
CA ASP A 80 -0.39 6.59 -23.17
C ASP A 80 -1.00 5.61 -22.16
N ILE A 81 -1.00 5.98 -20.87
CA ILE A 81 -1.36 5.09 -19.76
C ILE A 81 -2.84 5.14 -19.39
N ASP A 82 -3.38 3.95 -19.10
CA ASP A 82 -4.74 3.74 -18.58
C ASP A 82 -4.86 4.17 -17.10
N ARG A 83 -6.10 4.22 -16.58
CA ARG A 83 -6.40 4.69 -15.23
C ARG A 83 -5.70 3.88 -14.13
N ARG A 84 -5.39 2.61 -14.39
CA ARG A 84 -4.65 1.73 -13.47
C ARG A 84 -3.14 1.91 -13.61
N GLY A 85 -2.62 2.03 -14.83
CA GLY A 85 -1.24 2.37 -15.11
C GLY A 85 -0.81 3.68 -14.42
N PHE A 86 -1.73 4.66 -14.34
CA PHE A 86 -1.52 5.89 -13.58
C PHE A 86 -1.37 5.63 -12.07
N GLU A 87 -2.23 4.80 -11.45
CA GLU A 87 -2.09 4.42 -10.03
C GLU A 87 -0.79 3.66 -9.81
N ASP A 88 -0.54 2.63 -10.61
CA ASP A 88 0.58 1.73 -10.43
C ASP A 88 1.92 2.47 -10.67
N LEU A 89 1.96 3.49 -11.54
CA LEU A 89 3.10 4.42 -11.68
C LEU A 89 3.28 5.31 -10.45
N LEU A 90 2.22 5.95 -9.94
CA LEU A 90 2.30 6.79 -8.74
C LEU A 90 2.73 5.96 -7.52
N ARG A 91 2.12 4.79 -7.30
CA ARG A 91 2.44 3.85 -6.21
C ARG A 91 3.88 3.37 -6.29
N THR A 92 4.32 2.92 -7.47
CA THR A 92 5.71 2.58 -7.76
C THR A 92 6.65 3.74 -7.44
N SER A 93 6.27 4.98 -7.78
CA SER A 93 7.07 6.16 -7.46
C SER A 93 7.22 6.36 -5.95
N ILE A 94 6.13 6.33 -5.16
CA ILE A 94 6.16 6.47 -3.68
C ILE A 94 7.10 5.45 -3.02
N LEU A 95 7.07 4.19 -3.49
CA LEU A 95 7.94 3.13 -2.97
C LEU A 95 9.43 3.43 -3.19
N ASN A 96 9.77 4.11 -4.29
CA ASN A 96 11.15 4.46 -4.63
C ASN A 96 11.57 5.86 -4.13
N VAL A 97 10.64 6.69 -3.64
CA VAL A 97 10.97 7.94 -2.95
C VAL A 97 11.71 7.63 -1.65
N SER A 98 12.95 8.12 -1.55
CA SER A 98 13.70 8.21 -0.30
C SER A 98 13.29 9.44 0.50
N ASP A 99 13.43 9.40 1.82
CA ASP A 99 13.09 10.53 2.68
C ASP A 99 14.02 11.73 2.39
N GLY A 100 13.44 12.92 2.25
CA GLY A 100 14.16 14.13 1.86
C GLY A 100 14.47 14.26 0.36
N ALA A 101 13.92 13.41 -0.51
CA ALA A 101 14.13 13.48 -1.95
C ALA A 101 13.74 14.82 -2.60
N GLU A 102 14.43 15.18 -3.68
CA GLU A 102 14.00 16.19 -4.64
C GLU A 102 13.10 15.52 -5.69
N ILE A 103 11.84 15.98 -5.85
CA ILE A 103 10.87 15.35 -6.75
C ILE A 103 10.38 16.30 -7.85
N VAL A 104 10.45 15.83 -9.11
CA VAL A 104 9.83 16.50 -10.26
C VAL A 104 8.68 15.65 -10.82
N PHE A 105 7.48 16.22 -10.89
CA PHE A 105 6.35 15.62 -11.60
C PHE A 105 6.13 16.35 -12.92
N PHE A 106 6.19 15.67 -14.06
CA PHE A 106 5.82 16.21 -15.35
C PHE A 106 4.59 15.48 -15.90
N TYR A 107 3.59 16.23 -16.37
CA TYR A 107 2.45 15.68 -17.09
C TYR A 107 2.19 16.50 -18.36
N ALA A 108 2.16 15.82 -19.50
CA ALA A 108 1.60 16.31 -20.76
C ALA A 108 0.41 15.43 -21.16
N GLY A 109 -0.68 16.07 -21.57
CA GLY A 109 -1.93 15.39 -21.92
C GLY A 109 -3.16 16.28 -21.76
N HIS A 110 -4.36 15.69 -21.84
CA HIS A 110 -5.60 16.40 -21.53
C HIS A 110 -5.78 16.58 -20.02
N GLY A 111 -5.98 17.83 -19.60
CA GLY A 111 -6.42 18.18 -18.25
C GLY A 111 -7.80 18.81 -18.27
N LEU A 112 -8.57 18.60 -17.20
CA LEU A 112 -9.90 19.16 -17.00
C LEU A 112 -9.95 19.95 -15.68
N GLN A 113 -10.48 21.17 -15.69
CA GLN A 113 -10.74 21.93 -14.45
C GLN A 113 -12.24 21.94 -14.11
N ILE A 114 -12.63 21.32 -12.98
CA ILE A 114 -13.97 21.52 -12.41
C ILE A 114 -13.88 22.39 -11.15
N GLY A 115 -14.36 23.63 -11.29
CA GLY A 115 -14.37 24.65 -10.25
C GLY A 115 -12.96 25.06 -9.81
N ARG A 116 -12.38 24.32 -8.86
CA ARG A 116 -11.02 24.56 -8.34
C ARG A 116 -10.08 23.35 -8.39
N ARG A 117 -10.59 22.13 -8.55
CA ARG A 117 -9.75 20.92 -8.70
C ARG A 117 -9.34 20.80 -10.17
N ASN A 118 -8.12 20.32 -10.40
CA ASN A 118 -7.61 19.98 -11.72
C ASN A 118 -7.50 18.45 -11.81
N TYR A 119 -7.98 17.88 -12.90
CA TYR A 119 -8.00 16.45 -13.16
C TYR A 119 -7.07 16.17 -14.34
N LEU A 120 -6.20 15.19 -14.18
CA LEU A 120 -5.30 14.66 -15.20
C LEU A 120 -5.97 13.43 -15.80
N LEU A 121 -6.03 13.35 -17.14
CA LEU A 121 -6.82 12.32 -17.81
C LEU A 121 -5.95 11.15 -18.32
N PRO A 122 -6.24 9.90 -17.90
CA PRO A 122 -5.78 8.67 -18.55
C PRO A 122 -6.26 8.53 -19.99
N VAL A 123 -5.68 7.62 -20.79
CA VAL A 123 -6.11 7.44 -22.19
C VAL A 123 -7.42 6.66 -22.36
N ASP A 124 -7.78 5.83 -21.39
CA ASP A 124 -9.03 5.06 -21.31
C ASP A 124 -10.20 5.88 -20.74
N VAL A 125 -10.03 7.19 -20.55
CA VAL A 125 -11.02 8.09 -19.93
C VAL A 125 -12.36 8.07 -20.68
N ALA A 126 -13.32 7.35 -20.12
CA ALA A 126 -14.68 7.23 -20.64
C ALA A 126 -15.68 7.80 -19.62
N PHE A 127 -16.02 9.08 -19.74
CA PHE A 127 -17.14 9.65 -19.00
C PHE A 127 -18.44 9.46 -19.78
N ASP A 128 -19.46 8.87 -19.17
CA ASP A 128 -20.86 8.92 -19.61
C ASP A 128 -21.72 9.76 -18.65
N SER A 129 -21.27 9.88 -17.39
CA SER A 129 -21.90 10.63 -16.31
C SER A 129 -20.84 11.42 -15.52
N ILE A 130 -21.27 12.49 -14.86
CA ILE A 130 -20.37 13.31 -14.03
C ILE A 130 -19.85 12.56 -12.78
N TYR A 131 -20.47 11.42 -12.45
CA TYR A 131 -20.03 10.51 -11.38
C TYR A 131 -18.87 9.59 -11.77
N ASP A 132 -18.47 9.55 -13.04
CA ASP A 132 -17.29 8.79 -13.50
C ASP A 132 -15.97 9.46 -13.06
N LEU A 133 -15.98 10.79 -12.98
CA LEU A 133 -14.78 11.60 -12.78
C LEU A 133 -13.87 11.17 -11.60
N PRO A 134 -14.38 10.82 -10.39
CA PRO A 134 -13.52 10.42 -9.27
C PRO A 134 -12.84 9.04 -9.46
N VAL A 135 -13.40 8.16 -10.30
CA VAL A 135 -12.83 6.82 -10.55
C VAL A 135 -12.05 6.75 -11.86
N GLU A 136 -12.46 7.45 -12.92
CA GLU A 136 -11.83 7.42 -14.25
C GLU A 136 -10.78 8.53 -14.47
N SER A 137 -10.44 9.33 -13.45
CA SER A 137 -9.37 10.32 -13.54
C SER A 137 -8.56 10.46 -12.24
N VAL A 138 -7.48 11.24 -12.27
CA VAL A 138 -6.59 11.50 -11.12
C VAL A 138 -6.53 13.00 -10.85
N THR A 139 -6.76 13.46 -9.60
CA THR A 139 -6.57 14.89 -9.30
C THR A 139 -5.09 15.27 -9.25
N LEU A 140 -4.74 16.45 -9.77
CA LEU A 140 -3.39 17.00 -9.67
C LEU A 140 -2.98 17.20 -8.20
N ASP A 141 -3.92 17.68 -7.40
CA ASP A 141 -3.78 17.90 -5.96
C ASP A 141 -3.41 16.58 -5.24
N ARG A 142 -4.01 15.44 -5.64
CA ARG A 142 -3.62 14.08 -5.21
C ARG A 142 -2.21 13.71 -5.63
N ALA A 143 -1.88 13.85 -6.91
CA ALA A 143 -0.56 13.48 -7.44
C ALA A 143 0.57 14.25 -6.74
N ILE A 144 0.36 15.55 -6.47
CA ILE A 144 1.29 16.38 -5.69
C ILE A 144 1.33 15.93 -4.22
N GLU A 145 0.19 15.79 -3.54
CA GLU A 145 0.15 15.40 -2.12
C GLU A 145 0.90 14.08 -1.88
N VAL A 146 0.65 13.09 -2.74
CA VAL A 146 1.17 11.73 -2.65
C VAL A 146 2.68 11.65 -2.84
N LEU A 147 3.23 12.41 -3.79
CA LEU A 147 4.67 12.56 -3.94
C LEU A 147 5.26 13.42 -2.80
N SER A 148 4.50 14.41 -2.30
CA SER A 148 4.96 15.35 -1.29
C SER A 148 5.17 14.76 0.11
N ALA A 149 4.53 13.63 0.41
CA ALA A 149 4.54 13.01 1.74
C ALA A 149 5.93 12.57 2.26
N ARG A 150 6.98 12.55 1.41
CA ARG A 150 8.33 12.08 1.77
C ARG A 150 9.51 12.91 1.26
N GLY A 151 9.38 13.64 0.15
CA GLY A 151 10.46 14.49 -0.36
C GLY A 151 10.57 15.84 0.35
N GLU A 152 11.75 16.48 0.29
CA GLU A 152 11.95 17.83 0.87
C GLU A 152 11.49 18.95 -0.08
N VAL A 153 11.52 18.71 -1.40
CA VAL A 153 11.24 19.71 -2.45
C VAL A 153 10.46 19.09 -3.60
N HIS A 154 9.40 19.78 -4.04
CA HIS A 154 8.46 19.26 -5.04
C HIS A 154 8.22 20.26 -6.17
N VAL A 155 8.37 19.82 -7.43
CA VAL A 155 8.11 20.65 -8.62
C VAL A 155 7.19 19.90 -9.58
N ALA A 156 5.94 20.33 -9.67
CA ALA A 156 4.98 19.87 -10.68
C ALA A 156 4.99 20.78 -11.91
N ILE A 157 5.14 20.20 -13.10
CA ILE A 157 5.22 20.87 -14.40
C ILE A 157 4.11 20.29 -15.27
N ILE A 158 3.11 21.10 -15.60
CA ILE A 158 1.86 20.65 -16.23
C ILE A 158 1.74 21.30 -17.60
N ASP A 159 2.03 20.53 -18.65
CA ASP A 159 1.87 20.90 -20.06
C ASP A 159 0.56 20.32 -20.61
N ALA A 160 -0.54 20.77 -20.02
CA ALA A 160 -1.88 20.29 -20.30
C ALA A 160 -2.86 21.45 -20.51
N CYS A 161 -3.84 21.24 -21.39
CA CYS A 161 -5.04 22.05 -21.42
C CYS A 161 -5.83 21.93 -20.10
N ARG A 162 -6.71 22.89 -19.82
CA ARG A 162 -7.58 22.90 -18.62
C ARG A 162 -9.06 23.08 -18.97
N ASP A 163 -9.36 23.10 -20.26
CA ASP A 163 -10.71 23.15 -20.83
C ASP A 163 -11.40 21.79 -20.67
N ASN A 164 -12.67 21.68 -21.10
CA ASN A 164 -13.41 20.43 -21.05
C ASN A 164 -13.46 19.74 -22.43
N PRO A 165 -12.80 18.58 -22.63
CA PRO A 165 -12.92 17.81 -23.88
C PRO A 165 -14.27 17.10 -24.03
N PHE A 166 -15.12 17.08 -23.00
CA PHE A 166 -16.46 16.49 -22.98
C PHE A 166 -17.59 17.55 -22.79
N PRO A 167 -17.70 18.58 -23.64
CA PRO A 167 -18.64 19.68 -23.43
C PRO A 167 -20.12 19.24 -23.46
N ASP A 168 -20.47 18.30 -24.35
CA ASP A 168 -21.86 17.85 -24.53
C ASP A 168 -22.29 16.80 -23.48
N LYS A 169 -21.36 15.94 -23.01
CA LYS A 169 -21.64 14.97 -21.94
C LYS A 169 -21.72 15.64 -20.56
N MET A 170 -20.92 16.69 -20.30
CA MET A 170 -20.95 17.44 -19.03
C MET A 170 -21.90 18.66 -19.08
N MET A 171 -23.19 18.41 -19.31
CA MET A 171 -24.22 19.47 -19.29
C MET A 171 -24.26 20.19 -17.93
N ALA A 172 -23.80 21.43 -17.90
CA ALA A 172 -23.56 22.25 -16.70
C ALA A 172 -24.82 22.73 -15.94
N GLY A 173 -25.95 22.00 -16.05
CA GLY A 173 -27.20 22.34 -15.38
C GLY A 173 -27.17 22.12 -13.86
N ASN A 174 -26.59 21.00 -13.41
CA ASN A 174 -26.52 20.59 -12.00
C ASN A 174 -25.10 20.19 -11.58
N LEU A 175 -24.12 21.10 -11.70
CA LEU A 175 -22.87 21.02 -10.92
C LEU A 175 -23.16 21.43 -9.45
N ASP A 176 -24.10 20.73 -8.83
CA ASP A 176 -24.62 21.03 -7.50
C ASP A 176 -23.71 20.44 -6.40
N ALA A 177 -24.01 20.76 -5.15
CA ALA A 177 -23.26 20.38 -3.95
C ALA A 177 -23.31 18.87 -3.59
N SER A 178 -23.63 17.99 -4.54
CA SER A 178 -23.70 16.52 -4.41
C SER A 178 -22.47 15.80 -4.96
N LEU A 179 -21.69 16.42 -5.86
CA LEU A 179 -20.43 15.84 -6.35
C LEU A 179 -19.35 15.85 -5.26
N PHE A 180 -19.33 16.92 -4.47
CA PHE A 180 -18.50 17.10 -3.29
C PHE A 180 -19.42 17.71 -2.23
N GLU A 181 -19.72 16.99 -1.14
CA GLU A 181 -20.84 17.34 -0.27
C GLU A 181 -20.64 18.67 0.47
N THR A 182 -21.32 19.70 -0.04
CA THR A 182 -21.44 21.06 0.52
C THR A 182 -20.13 21.79 0.89
N ARG A 183 -19.65 22.64 -0.02
CA ARG A 183 -18.60 23.63 0.32
C ARG A 183 -19.09 24.66 1.35
N SER A 184 -18.52 24.59 2.56
CA SER A 184 -18.56 25.65 3.57
C SER A 184 -17.13 26.10 3.94
N GLY A 185 -16.37 26.56 2.95
CA GLY A 185 -14.98 27.01 3.12
C GLY A 185 -14.45 27.75 1.90
N PHE A 186 -13.52 28.68 2.12
CA PHE A 186 -12.87 29.47 1.04
C PHE A 186 -11.58 28.83 0.52
N ASP A 187 -11.38 27.54 0.77
CA ASP A 187 -10.10 26.90 0.50
C ASP A 187 -9.74 26.89 -0.98
N ALA A 188 -8.65 27.61 -1.25
CA ALA A 188 -7.83 27.38 -2.42
C ALA A 188 -7.06 26.07 -2.24
N PHE A 189 -6.65 25.46 -3.35
CA PHE A 189 -5.55 24.52 -3.34
C PHE A 189 -4.35 25.19 -2.64
N GLN A 190 -3.99 24.69 -1.46
CA GLN A 190 -2.80 25.11 -0.72
C GLN A 190 -1.70 24.11 -1.07
N THR A 191 -0.76 24.56 -1.91
CA THR A 191 0.52 23.88 -2.17
C THR A 191 1.18 23.51 -0.83
N PRO A 192 1.54 22.23 -0.59
CA PRO A 192 2.34 21.84 0.57
C PRO A 192 3.63 22.66 0.66
N LEU A 193 4.15 22.91 1.86
CA LEU A 193 5.40 23.68 2.02
C LEU A 193 6.53 23.05 1.17
N ASN A 194 7.39 23.88 0.59
CA ASN A 194 8.41 23.47 -0.39
C ASN A 194 7.88 22.84 -1.70
N SER A 195 6.67 23.20 -2.14
CA SER A 195 6.19 22.84 -3.47
C SER A 195 6.04 24.02 -4.43
N LEU A 196 6.26 23.74 -5.71
CA LEU A 196 6.06 24.61 -6.87
C LEU A 196 5.20 23.87 -7.90
N VAL A 197 4.19 24.55 -8.45
CA VAL A 197 3.36 24.04 -9.55
C VAL A 197 3.38 25.05 -10.69
N ALA A 198 3.84 24.63 -11.87
CA ALA A 198 4.02 25.47 -13.05
C ALA A 198 3.20 24.92 -14.24
N PHE A 199 2.22 25.70 -14.69
CA PHE A 199 1.31 25.38 -15.78
C PHE A 199 1.75 26.05 -17.09
N SER A 200 1.59 25.36 -18.22
CA SER A 200 1.92 25.90 -19.55
C SER A 200 1.08 27.10 -19.98
N THR A 201 -0.06 27.34 -19.34
CA THR A 201 -0.98 28.44 -19.64
C THR A 201 -1.70 28.96 -18.39
N ALA A 202 -2.31 30.14 -18.49
CA ALA A 202 -2.98 30.81 -17.38
C ALA A 202 -4.35 30.16 -17.06
N PRO A 203 -4.89 30.33 -15.85
CA PRO A 203 -6.21 29.78 -15.49
C PRO A 203 -7.33 30.25 -16.42
N GLY A 204 -8.11 29.30 -16.97
CA GLY A 204 -9.19 29.60 -17.92
C GLY A 204 -8.73 29.95 -19.34
N MET A 205 -7.50 29.61 -19.70
CA MET A 205 -6.96 29.73 -21.06
C MET A 205 -6.52 28.35 -21.59
N VAL A 206 -6.60 28.17 -22.91
CA VAL A 206 -6.10 26.98 -23.61
C VAL A 206 -4.56 26.97 -23.64
N ALA A 207 -3.95 25.79 -23.73
CA ALA A 207 -2.57 25.65 -24.19
C ALA A 207 -2.52 25.69 -25.73
N PHE A 208 -1.34 25.54 -26.34
CA PHE A 208 -1.20 25.50 -27.80
C PHE A 208 -0.27 24.36 -28.23
N ASP A 209 -0.83 23.35 -28.90
CA ASP A 209 -0.22 22.04 -29.17
C ASP A 209 0.91 22.06 -30.25
N GLY A 210 1.44 23.25 -30.56
CA GLY A 210 2.55 23.44 -31.49
C GLY A 210 2.20 23.14 -32.96
N GLN A 211 3.08 22.40 -33.63
CA GLN A 211 2.77 21.64 -34.86
C GLN A 211 3.08 20.17 -34.56
N GLY A 212 2.20 19.25 -34.95
CA GLY A 212 2.33 17.84 -34.59
C GLY A 212 3.68 17.24 -35.04
N GLY A 213 4.36 16.57 -34.12
CA GLY A 213 5.73 16.07 -34.31
C GLY A 213 6.85 17.03 -33.90
N GLU A 214 6.55 18.27 -33.50
CA GLU A 214 7.47 19.15 -32.76
C GLU A 214 7.09 19.20 -31.27
N ASN A 215 7.96 19.74 -30.42
CA ASN A 215 7.65 20.01 -29.01
C ASN A 215 6.58 21.11 -28.87
N SER A 216 5.83 21.10 -27.76
CA SER A 216 4.99 22.23 -27.38
C SER A 216 5.84 23.51 -27.23
N PRO A 217 5.26 24.71 -27.41
CA PRO A 217 5.93 25.97 -27.15
C PRO A 217 6.46 26.10 -25.72
N TYR A 218 5.82 25.44 -24.75
CA TYR A 218 6.20 25.46 -23.33
C TYR A 218 7.36 24.51 -23.05
N THR A 219 7.25 23.25 -23.43
CA THR A 219 8.32 22.27 -23.23
C THR A 219 9.57 22.63 -24.04
N ALA A 220 9.44 23.11 -25.29
CA ALA A 220 10.56 23.68 -26.05
C ALA A 220 11.24 24.86 -25.32
N ALA A 221 10.47 25.72 -24.65
CA ALA A 221 11.00 26.84 -23.88
C ALA A 221 11.66 26.42 -22.57
N ILE A 222 11.21 25.34 -21.92
CA ILE A 222 11.85 24.74 -20.73
C ILE A 222 13.23 24.20 -21.09
N LEU A 223 13.31 23.31 -22.10
CA LEU A 223 14.58 22.73 -22.55
C LEU A 223 15.61 23.83 -22.88
N ALA A 224 15.21 24.80 -23.71
CA ALA A 224 16.07 25.91 -24.11
C ALA A 224 16.47 26.85 -22.94
N ALA A 225 15.65 26.95 -21.89
CA ALA A 225 15.98 27.75 -20.71
C ALA A 225 16.97 27.02 -19.78
N VAL A 226 16.83 25.71 -19.59
CA VAL A 226 17.74 24.91 -18.76
C VAL A 226 19.13 24.79 -19.40
N ASP A 227 19.20 24.58 -20.72
CA ASP A 227 20.48 24.55 -21.43
C ASP A 227 21.22 25.90 -21.45
N ALA A 228 20.48 27.01 -21.59
CA ALA A 228 21.07 28.34 -21.65
C ALA A 228 21.40 28.95 -20.27
N TYR A 229 20.73 28.50 -19.20
CA TYR A 229 20.87 29.04 -17.85
C TYR A 229 21.03 27.91 -16.80
N PRO A 230 22.09 27.08 -16.90
CA PRO A 230 22.27 25.88 -16.08
C PRO A 230 22.47 26.13 -14.57
N ASP A 231 22.82 27.36 -14.18
CA ASP A 231 23.04 27.76 -12.79
C ASP A 231 21.86 28.56 -12.17
N ASP A 232 20.82 28.85 -12.95
CA ASP A 232 19.64 29.56 -12.45
C ASP A 232 18.78 28.65 -11.54
N ASP A 233 18.09 29.27 -10.58
CA ASP A 233 17.01 28.59 -9.85
C ASP A 233 15.76 28.41 -10.72
N ILE A 234 14.89 27.49 -10.31
CA ILE A 234 13.70 27.11 -11.08
C ILE A 234 12.69 28.25 -11.30
N LEU A 235 12.62 29.25 -10.42
CA LEU A 235 11.73 30.40 -10.57
C LEU A 235 12.33 31.39 -11.59
N SER A 236 13.65 31.59 -11.56
CA SER A 236 14.39 32.31 -12.60
C SER A 236 14.26 31.63 -13.98
N VAL A 237 14.34 30.29 -14.04
CA VAL A 237 14.07 29.51 -15.26
C VAL A 237 12.64 29.73 -15.74
N PHE A 238 11.61 29.54 -14.89
CA PHE A 238 10.22 29.72 -15.31
C PHE A 238 9.87 31.15 -15.72
N ALA A 239 10.51 32.17 -15.14
CA ALA A 239 10.37 33.55 -15.61
C ALA A 239 10.82 33.72 -17.07
N ARG A 240 11.91 33.04 -17.47
CA ARG A 240 12.40 33.02 -18.86
C ARG A 240 11.51 32.17 -19.77
N VAL A 241 11.03 31.01 -19.30
CA VAL A 241 10.06 30.16 -20.01
C VAL A 241 8.81 30.97 -20.36
N ARG A 242 8.24 31.70 -19.39
CA ARG A 242 7.08 32.57 -19.61
C ARG A 242 7.35 33.63 -20.68
N GLU A 243 8.50 34.29 -20.63
CA GLU A 243 8.86 35.30 -21.63
C GLU A 243 9.02 34.70 -23.05
N ASN A 244 9.62 33.51 -23.14
CA ASN A 244 9.82 32.79 -24.39
C ASN A 244 8.50 32.31 -25.01
N VAL A 245 7.61 31.69 -24.22
CA VAL A 245 6.27 31.25 -24.67
C VAL A 245 5.41 32.43 -25.10
N TYR A 246 5.44 33.54 -24.35
CA TYR A 246 4.70 34.75 -24.72
C TYR A 246 5.18 35.31 -26.06
N LYS A 247 6.50 35.32 -26.32
CA LYS A 247 7.09 35.75 -27.59
C LYS A 247 6.74 34.79 -28.74
N SER A 248 6.95 33.48 -28.57
CA SER A 248 6.76 32.48 -29.63
C SER A 248 5.30 32.35 -30.06
N THR A 249 4.37 32.32 -29.09
CA THR A 249 2.93 32.26 -29.34
C THR A 249 2.30 33.60 -29.73
N LYS A 250 3.09 34.68 -29.79
CA LYS A 250 2.67 36.06 -30.10
C LYS A 250 1.60 36.58 -29.12
N GLY A 251 1.77 36.24 -27.84
CA GLY A 251 0.91 36.66 -26.75
C GLY A 251 -0.38 35.86 -26.57
N LYS A 252 -0.53 34.70 -27.22
CA LYS A 252 -1.69 33.81 -27.04
C LYS A 252 -1.63 32.99 -25.76
N GLN A 253 -0.44 32.58 -25.34
CA GLN A 253 -0.21 31.70 -24.20
C GLN A 253 0.71 32.39 -23.18
N VAL A 254 0.40 32.24 -21.90
CA VAL A 254 1.15 32.82 -20.78
C VAL A 254 1.29 31.76 -19.68
N PRO A 255 2.46 31.12 -19.52
CA PRO A 255 2.74 30.21 -18.42
C PRO A 255 2.53 30.85 -17.04
N TRP A 256 2.05 30.06 -16.09
CA TRP A 256 1.66 30.50 -14.75
C TRP A 256 2.10 29.51 -13.68
N GLU A 257 2.73 30.00 -12.62
CA GLU A 257 3.23 29.20 -11.51
C GLU A 257 2.72 29.65 -10.13
N SER A 258 2.71 28.72 -9.17
CA SER A 258 2.41 28.93 -7.75
C SER A 258 3.50 28.26 -6.92
N SER A 259 4.11 28.99 -5.98
CA SER A 259 5.30 28.54 -5.25
C SER A 259 5.19 28.75 -3.74
N THR A 260 5.70 27.77 -3.00
CA THR A 260 5.92 27.79 -1.54
C THR A 260 7.34 27.35 -1.19
N LEU A 261 8.25 27.33 -2.17
CA LEU A 261 9.67 27.00 -2.00
C LEU A 261 10.34 27.99 -1.03
N VAL A 262 10.82 27.50 0.12
CA VAL A 262 11.61 28.32 1.06
C VAL A 262 13.12 28.30 0.75
N GLN A 263 13.56 27.37 -0.10
CA GLN A 263 14.93 27.25 -0.59
C GLN A 263 14.97 27.26 -2.14
N PRO A 264 16.05 27.75 -2.78
CA PRO A 264 16.16 27.71 -4.24
C PRO A 264 16.37 26.27 -4.76
N PHE A 265 15.43 25.77 -5.54
CA PHE A 265 15.58 24.52 -6.29
C PHE A 265 16.25 24.77 -7.66
N ARG A 266 17.04 23.81 -8.16
CA ARG A 266 17.66 23.85 -9.49
C ARG A 266 17.46 22.52 -10.20
N LEU A 267 17.13 22.55 -11.50
CA LEU A 267 17.07 21.32 -12.29
C LEU A 267 18.45 20.70 -12.45
N ARG A 268 19.47 21.47 -12.88
CA ARG A 268 20.86 21.01 -12.95
C ARG A 268 21.57 21.15 -11.59
N LYS A 269 22.35 20.13 -11.22
CA LYS A 269 23.18 20.14 -10.00
C LYS A 269 24.64 20.46 -10.34
N GLN A 270 25.24 21.41 -9.62
CA GLN A 270 26.65 21.73 -9.79
C GLN A 270 27.52 20.53 -9.42
N GLY A 271 28.44 20.13 -10.30
CA GLY A 271 29.35 19.01 -10.08
C GLY A 271 28.93 17.66 -10.68
N ALA A 272 27.85 17.59 -11.46
CA ALA A 272 27.56 16.42 -12.28
C ALA A 272 28.71 16.16 -13.29
N PRO A 273 29.16 14.91 -13.51
CA PRO A 273 30.25 14.64 -14.46
C PRO A 273 29.77 14.87 -15.90
N THR A 274 30.35 15.86 -16.59
CA THR A 274 30.16 16.00 -18.04
C THR A 274 30.63 14.72 -18.75
N PRO A 275 29.81 14.07 -19.61
CA PRO A 275 30.26 12.92 -20.38
C PRO A 275 31.51 13.29 -21.20
N PRO A 276 32.63 12.55 -21.09
CA PRO A 276 33.85 12.90 -21.79
C PRO A 276 33.66 12.76 -23.30
N VAL A 277 33.76 13.89 -24.01
CA VAL A 277 33.72 13.92 -25.48
C VAL A 277 34.94 13.16 -26.01
N LEU A 278 34.71 12.02 -26.65
CA LEU A 278 35.73 11.24 -27.33
C LEU A 278 36.38 12.08 -28.45
N LEU A 279 37.62 12.50 -28.22
CA LEU A 279 38.51 13.02 -29.25
C LEU A 279 39.47 11.91 -29.69
N ALA A 280 39.75 11.87 -30.99
CA ALA A 280 40.38 10.73 -31.66
C ALA A 280 41.89 10.58 -31.41
N GLU A 281 42.39 9.38 -31.70
CA GLU A 281 43.75 8.91 -31.47
C GLU A 281 44.83 9.73 -32.21
N THR A 282 45.93 10.05 -31.51
CA THR A 282 47.25 10.32 -32.12
C THR A 282 48.37 9.83 -31.19
N ASP A 283 49.40 9.20 -31.76
CA ASP A 283 50.47 8.46 -31.07
C ASP A 283 51.80 8.59 -31.88
N PRO A 284 53.01 8.30 -31.36
CA PRO A 284 53.62 8.64 -30.06
C PRO A 284 54.93 9.48 -30.20
N ALA A 285 55.44 10.08 -29.11
CA ALA A 285 56.85 10.55 -29.03
C ALA A 285 57.44 10.72 -27.59
N GLN A 286 57.96 9.62 -27.03
CA GLN A 286 59.13 9.42 -26.12
C GLN A 286 59.65 10.43 -25.04
N GLU A 287 60.33 9.84 -24.03
CA GLU A 287 61.27 10.39 -23.02
C GLU A 287 60.70 11.31 -21.90
N GLY A 288 60.92 11.07 -20.58
CA GLY A 288 61.45 9.90 -19.85
C GLY A 288 62.32 10.24 -18.62
N ALA A 289 62.14 9.57 -17.46
CA ALA A 289 63.14 9.42 -16.37
C ALA A 289 62.64 8.54 -15.18
N SER A 290 63.59 7.84 -14.52
CA SER A 290 63.58 7.25 -13.15
C SER A 290 62.24 6.95 -12.44
N SER A 291 61.83 5.71 -12.11
CA SER A 291 62.53 4.55 -11.47
C SER A 291 62.75 4.66 -9.95
N GLU A 292 61.80 4.15 -9.15
CA GLU A 292 62.09 3.48 -7.87
C GLU A 292 61.40 2.11 -7.82
N THR A 293 62.14 1.07 -7.42
CA THR A 293 61.72 -0.33 -7.55
C THR A 293 60.88 -0.79 -6.36
N ARG A 294 59.55 -0.82 -6.50
CA ARG A 294 58.73 -1.69 -5.65
C ARG A 294 58.88 -3.15 -6.10
N THR A 295 59.06 -4.06 -5.16
CA THR A 295 59.06 -5.50 -5.43
C THR A 295 57.70 -5.94 -5.92
N ALA A 296 57.63 -6.57 -7.09
CA ALA A 296 56.38 -7.07 -7.65
C ALA A 296 55.78 -8.18 -6.78
N SER A 297 54.63 -7.87 -6.16
CA SER A 297 53.56 -8.84 -6.02
C SER A 297 53.05 -9.24 -7.42
N GLU A 298 52.45 -10.42 -7.55
CA GLU A 298 51.76 -10.78 -8.80
C GLU A 298 50.69 -9.72 -9.14
N PRO A 299 50.55 -9.30 -10.41
CA PRO A 299 49.52 -8.34 -10.79
C PRO A 299 48.14 -8.94 -10.52
N ALA A 300 47.32 -8.19 -9.77
CA ALA A 300 45.99 -8.64 -9.33
C ALA A 300 45.02 -8.66 -10.52
N THR A 301 45.05 -9.74 -11.30
CA THR A 301 44.16 -9.94 -12.44
C THR A 301 42.73 -10.18 -11.97
N LEU A 302 41.90 -9.13 -12.06
CA LEU A 302 40.48 -9.21 -11.76
C LEU A 302 39.77 -10.17 -12.73
N PRO A 303 38.76 -10.93 -12.27
CA PRO A 303 37.95 -11.77 -13.15
C PRO A 303 37.04 -10.90 -14.03
N ALA A 304 36.94 -11.21 -15.32
CA ALA A 304 36.11 -10.44 -16.26
C ALA A 304 34.60 -10.47 -15.93
N ALA A 305 34.14 -11.46 -15.18
CA ALA A 305 32.79 -11.54 -14.64
C ALA A 305 32.77 -12.18 -13.25
N VAL A 306 31.79 -11.80 -12.43
CA VAL A 306 31.61 -12.30 -11.06
C VAL A 306 30.11 -12.40 -10.72
N THR A 307 29.73 -13.42 -9.96
CA THR A 307 28.38 -13.52 -9.36
C THR A 307 28.48 -13.25 -7.87
N ILE A 308 27.61 -12.40 -7.35
CA ILE A 308 27.47 -12.08 -5.92
C ILE A 308 26.04 -12.32 -5.46
N THR A 309 25.87 -12.70 -4.20
CA THR A 309 24.55 -12.84 -3.57
C THR A 309 24.34 -11.78 -2.50
N ALA A 310 23.09 -11.30 -2.39
CA ALA A 310 22.64 -10.38 -1.35
C ALA A 310 21.19 -10.66 -0.92
N THR A 311 20.73 -10.03 0.15
CA THR A 311 19.30 -9.97 0.51
C THR A 311 18.64 -8.83 -0.26
N TYR A 312 17.42 -9.04 -0.77
CA TYR A 312 16.63 -7.97 -1.37
C TYR A 312 16.15 -6.98 -0.29
N ASP A 313 16.46 -5.70 -0.47
CA ASP A 313 16.01 -4.59 0.37
C ASP A 313 16.00 -3.29 -0.45
N ARG A 314 15.55 -2.17 0.13
CA ARG A 314 15.50 -0.86 -0.52
C ARG A 314 16.90 -0.32 -0.82
N ASP A 315 17.83 -0.54 0.11
CA ASP A 315 19.26 -0.27 0.00
C ASP A 315 20.02 -1.59 0.17
N VAL A 316 20.65 -2.08 -0.89
CA VAL A 316 21.42 -3.34 -0.91
C VAL A 316 22.93 -3.02 -0.91
N PRO A 317 23.63 -3.09 0.24
CA PRO A 317 25.05 -2.75 0.33
C PRO A 317 25.94 -3.86 -0.28
N LEU A 318 26.51 -3.59 -1.46
CA LEU A 318 27.27 -4.59 -2.22
C LEU A 318 28.76 -4.69 -1.83
N THR A 319 29.31 -3.68 -1.14
CA THR A 319 30.76 -3.56 -0.87
C THR A 319 31.37 -4.86 -0.35
N ALA A 320 30.82 -5.44 0.72
CA ALA A 320 31.37 -6.64 1.36
C ALA A 320 31.25 -7.91 0.49
N ALA A 321 30.29 -7.96 -0.44
CA ALA A 321 30.15 -9.05 -1.39
C ALA A 321 31.14 -8.91 -2.55
N LEU A 322 31.26 -7.71 -3.12
CA LEU A 322 32.22 -7.36 -4.18
C LEU A 322 33.67 -7.56 -3.72
N THR A 323 34.07 -6.99 -2.58
CA THR A 323 35.42 -7.17 -2.01
C THR A 323 35.77 -8.65 -1.82
N ARG A 324 34.83 -9.47 -1.35
CA ARG A 324 35.03 -10.91 -1.16
C ARG A 324 35.19 -11.67 -2.48
N ALA A 325 34.31 -11.40 -3.44
CA ALA A 325 34.26 -12.14 -4.70
C ALA A 325 35.40 -11.75 -5.67
N LEU A 326 35.80 -10.47 -5.66
CA LEU A 326 36.94 -9.95 -6.43
C LEU A 326 38.27 -10.04 -5.67
N LYS A 327 38.26 -10.45 -4.40
CA LYS A 327 39.44 -10.60 -3.51
C LYS A 327 40.25 -9.31 -3.33
N LEU A 328 39.57 -8.16 -3.27
CA LEU A 328 40.22 -6.86 -3.13
C LEU A 328 40.86 -6.73 -1.74
N THR A 329 42.12 -6.28 -1.70
CA THR A 329 42.88 -6.07 -0.45
C THR A 329 42.87 -4.62 0.03
N GLU A 330 42.57 -3.69 -0.87
CA GLU A 330 42.44 -2.25 -0.61
C GLU A 330 41.17 -1.74 -1.30
N ALA A 331 40.72 -0.52 -0.98
CA ALA A 331 39.66 0.12 -1.74
C ALA A 331 40.23 0.55 -3.11
N LEU A 332 39.63 0.07 -4.19
CA LEU A 332 39.93 0.51 -5.55
C LEU A 332 38.89 1.53 -5.99
N ASP A 333 39.33 2.57 -6.71
CA ASP A 333 38.43 3.42 -7.48
C ASP A 333 37.84 2.63 -8.67
N PHE A 334 36.56 2.85 -8.95
CA PHE A 334 35.85 2.23 -10.06
C PHE A 334 34.75 3.16 -10.60
N ALA A 335 34.49 3.05 -11.90
CA ALA A 335 33.36 3.70 -12.57
C ALA A 335 32.31 2.65 -12.96
N VAL A 336 31.01 2.99 -12.82
CA VAL A 336 29.94 2.19 -13.41
C VAL A 336 29.90 2.49 -14.91
N THR A 337 30.24 1.50 -15.74
CA THR A 337 30.33 1.63 -17.21
C THR A 337 29.16 0.98 -17.94
N THR A 338 28.42 0.09 -17.27
CA THR A 338 27.07 -0.31 -17.66
C THR A 338 26.20 -0.27 -16.42
N PRO A 339 25.13 0.55 -16.36
CA PRO A 339 24.23 0.58 -15.21
C PRO A 339 23.44 -0.73 -15.09
N PRO A 340 22.80 -0.99 -13.94
CA PRO A 340 21.87 -2.12 -13.79
C PRO A 340 20.61 -1.95 -14.66
N SER A 341 19.83 -3.02 -14.80
CA SER A 341 18.62 -3.05 -15.64
C SER A 341 17.31 -2.86 -14.86
N ASP A 342 17.28 -3.20 -13.57
CA ASP A 342 16.10 -3.11 -12.68
C ASP A 342 16.41 -2.33 -11.38
N GLY A 343 17.43 -1.46 -11.42
CA GLY A 343 17.83 -0.65 -10.28
C GLY A 343 18.91 0.38 -10.59
N THR A 344 19.32 1.12 -9.56
CA THR A 344 20.40 2.12 -9.64
C THR A 344 21.57 1.74 -8.75
N LEU A 345 22.78 2.16 -9.13
CA LEU A 345 23.97 2.08 -8.29
C LEU A 345 24.34 3.45 -7.76
N SER A 346 24.67 3.52 -6.49
CA SER A 346 25.24 4.70 -5.83
C SER A 346 26.60 4.34 -5.26
N VAL A 347 27.64 5.05 -5.71
CA VAL A 347 28.94 5.07 -5.05
C VAL A 347 28.84 6.07 -3.90
N VAL A 348 29.23 5.62 -2.70
CA VAL A 348 29.30 6.43 -1.48
C VAL A 348 30.72 6.33 -0.91
N ASP A 349 31.10 7.25 -0.02
CA ASP A 349 32.48 7.38 0.51
C ASP A 349 33.11 6.09 1.09
N ASN A 350 32.29 5.06 1.40
CA ASN A 350 32.74 3.74 1.87
C ASN A 350 32.16 2.56 1.04
N GLY A 351 31.86 2.76 -0.25
CA GLY A 351 31.62 1.68 -1.22
C GLY A 351 30.34 1.78 -2.07
N VAL A 352 29.67 0.65 -2.28
CA VAL A 352 28.56 0.50 -3.25
C VAL A 352 27.24 0.17 -2.56
N ILE A 353 26.20 0.93 -2.91
CA ILE A 353 24.80 0.58 -2.62
C ILE A 353 24.08 0.38 -3.96
N TYR A 354 23.38 -0.74 -4.11
CA TYR A 354 22.40 -0.96 -5.17
C TYR A 354 21.00 -0.71 -4.65
N ARG A 355 20.14 -0.07 -5.45
CA ARG A 355 18.74 0.23 -5.13
C ARG A 355 17.83 -0.36 -6.19
N PRO A 356 17.11 -1.47 -5.92
CA PRO A 356 16.17 -2.04 -6.88
C PRO A 356 14.98 -1.11 -7.10
N ARG A 357 14.39 -1.19 -8.30
CA ARG A 357 13.16 -0.49 -8.66
C ARG A 357 11.95 -1.21 -8.04
N LEU A 358 11.60 -0.82 -6.81
CA LEU A 358 10.51 -1.43 -6.07
C LEU A 358 9.18 -1.26 -6.82
N SER A 359 8.34 -2.29 -6.84
CA SER A 359 7.00 -2.28 -7.47
C SER A 359 6.05 -3.17 -6.68
N GLU A 360 4.75 -2.84 -6.64
CA GLU A 360 3.78 -3.64 -5.88
C GLU A 360 3.45 -4.96 -6.59
N ARG A 361 3.72 -6.08 -5.91
CA ARG A 361 3.67 -7.43 -6.49
C ARG A 361 3.06 -8.44 -5.51
N PRO A 362 1.96 -9.13 -5.87
CA PRO A 362 1.39 -10.18 -5.01
C PRO A 362 2.36 -11.36 -4.89
N ALA A 363 2.68 -11.76 -3.66
CA ALA A 363 3.66 -12.78 -3.34
C ALA A 363 3.07 -14.20 -3.49
N THR A 364 2.88 -14.62 -4.74
CA THR A 364 2.30 -15.93 -5.09
C THR A 364 3.19 -17.13 -4.73
N THR A 365 4.50 -16.91 -4.51
CA THR A 365 5.46 -17.95 -4.10
C THR A 365 6.01 -17.70 -2.69
N ARG A 366 6.54 -18.76 -2.06
CA ARG A 366 7.26 -18.68 -0.76
C ARG A 366 8.74 -18.34 -0.85
N GLN A 367 9.31 -18.49 -2.05
CA GLN A 367 10.70 -18.19 -2.35
C GLN A 367 10.72 -17.45 -3.68
N LEU A 368 11.53 -16.41 -3.76
CA LEU A 368 11.73 -15.61 -4.94
C LEU A 368 13.16 -15.10 -4.92
N ASN A 369 13.91 -15.45 -5.97
CA ASN A 369 15.19 -14.84 -6.25
C ASN A 369 14.99 -13.86 -7.41
N LEU A 370 15.51 -12.65 -7.25
CA LEU A 370 15.65 -11.66 -8.32
C LEU A 370 17.12 -11.65 -8.77
N SER A 371 17.39 -11.18 -9.98
CA SER A 371 18.75 -11.05 -10.49
C SER A 371 18.85 -9.82 -11.37
N ASP A 372 19.92 -9.05 -11.23
CA ASP A 372 20.26 -7.93 -12.11
C ASP A 372 21.77 -7.98 -12.45
N SER A 373 22.20 -7.28 -13.50
CA SER A 373 23.59 -7.26 -13.93
C SER A 373 24.04 -5.89 -14.42
N PHE A 374 25.28 -5.55 -14.07
CA PHE A 374 25.91 -4.26 -14.37
C PHE A 374 27.41 -4.46 -14.60
N THR A 375 28.08 -3.44 -15.17
CA THR A 375 29.53 -3.45 -15.36
C THR A 375 30.17 -2.34 -14.55
N VAL A 376 31.15 -2.70 -13.72
CA VAL A 376 32.07 -1.75 -13.08
C VAL A 376 33.45 -1.90 -13.71
N THR A 377 34.10 -0.77 -13.99
CA THR A 377 35.48 -0.74 -14.51
C THR A 377 36.39 -0.20 -13.42
N PHE A 378 37.40 -0.97 -13.06
CA PHE A 378 38.43 -0.59 -12.09
C PHE A 378 39.65 -0.01 -12.82
N ASP A 379 40.18 1.11 -12.35
CA ASP A 379 41.39 1.70 -12.92
C ASP A 379 42.63 1.05 -12.31
N LEU A 380 43.21 0.07 -13.02
CA LEU A 380 44.41 -0.65 -12.58
C LEU A 380 45.67 -0.09 -13.26
N PRO A 381 46.88 -0.28 -12.66
CA PRO A 381 48.14 0.20 -13.26
C PRO A 381 48.44 -0.33 -14.67
N ASP A 382 47.92 -1.52 -15.01
CA ASP A 382 48.08 -2.15 -16.32
C ASP A 382 46.96 -1.76 -17.33
N GLY A 383 46.03 -0.90 -16.92
CA GLY A 383 44.89 -0.41 -17.71
C GLY A 383 43.52 -0.63 -17.06
N PRO A 384 42.45 -0.02 -17.61
CA PRO A 384 41.09 -0.15 -17.07
C PRO A 384 40.57 -1.59 -17.23
N ALA A 385 40.13 -2.19 -16.12
CA ALA A 385 39.65 -3.57 -16.04
C ALA A 385 38.12 -3.62 -15.85
N PRO A 386 37.33 -3.85 -16.91
CA PRO A 386 35.89 -4.03 -16.79
C PRO A 386 35.56 -5.40 -16.16
N VAL A 387 34.62 -5.38 -15.22
CA VAL A 387 34.11 -6.54 -14.49
C VAL A 387 32.58 -6.52 -14.56
N THR A 388 32.00 -7.51 -15.22
CA THR A 388 30.54 -7.70 -15.22
C THR A 388 30.11 -8.40 -13.93
N VAL A 389 29.23 -7.76 -13.17
CA VAL A 389 28.66 -8.29 -11.93
C VAL A 389 27.27 -8.82 -12.23
N THR A 390 26.99 -10.06 -11.82
CA THR A 390 25.62 -10.59 -11.66
C THR A 390 25.28 -10.53 -10.17
N LEU A 391 24.19 -9.86 -9.82
CA LEU A 391 23.70 -9.68 -8.46
C LEU A 391 22.44 -10.51 -8.28
N ASP A 392 22.56 -11.66 -7.62
CA ASP A 392 21.42 -12.48 -7.24
C ASP A 392 20.90 -12.05 -5.86
N MET A 393 19.62 -11.75 -5.75
CA MET A 393 18.97 -11.22 -4.55
C MET A 393 17.90 -12.17 -4.02
N GLU A 394 18.08 -12.67 -2.81
CA GLU A 394 17.07 -13.49 -2.10
C GLU A 394 16.06 -12.56 -1.39
N VAL A 395 14.77 -12.70 -1.71
CA VAL A 395 13.70 -11.96 -1.03
C VAL A 395 13.39 -12.61 0.33
N ASN A 396 13.30 -11.81 1.39
CA ASN A 396 13.05 -12.34 2.73
C ASN A 396 11.67 -13.02 2.82
N GLY A 397 11.61 -14.20 3.45
CA GLY A 397 10.36 -14.95 3.62
C GLY A 397 9.24 -14.17 4.33
N CYS A 398 9.57 -13.24 5.23
CA CYS A 398 8.58 -12.39 5.90
C CYS A 398 7.93 -11.36 4.94
N ASP A 399 8.72 -10.75 4.05
CA ASP A 399 8.21 -9.84 3.01
C ASP A 399 7.25 -10.61 2.08
N LEU A 400 7.56 -11.87 1.72
CA LEU A 400 6.70 -12.74 0.89
C LEU A 400 5.47 -13.31 1.64
N ALA A 401 5.57 -13.60 2.93
CA ALA A 401 4.51 -14.25 3.69
C ALA A 401 3.53 -13.27 4.37
N ALA A 402 3.98 -12.05 4.67
CA ALA A 402 3.22 -11.08 5.45
C ALA A 402 3.47 -9.59 5.09
N GLY A 403 4.08 -9.28 3.93
CA GLY A 403 4.05 -7.92 3.36
C GLY A 403 2.62 -7.41 3.08
N ASP A 404 2.40 -6.10 3.12
CA ASP A 404 1.09 -5.46 2.93
C ASP A 404 1.03 -4.66 1.61
N ALA A 405 -0.17 -4.55 1.03
CA ALA A 405 -0.38 -3.70 -0.13
C ALA A 405 -0.39 -2.22 0.29
N LEU A 406 -0.05 -1.30 -0.63
CA LEU A 406 0.01 0.14 -0.39
C LEU A 406 0.86 0.52 0.84
N ASP A 407 2.00 -0.16 1.06
CA ASP A 407 2.91 0.06 2.20
C ASP A 407 4.17 0.88 1.82
N PRO A 408 4.24 2.19 2.13
CA PRO A 408 5.43 3.01 1.83
C PRO A 408 6.67 2.64 2.65
N GLY A 409 6.55 1.80 3.67
CA GLY A 409 7.65 1.23 4.46
C GLY A 409 8.19 -0.10 3.91
N GLY A 410 7.40 -0.79 3.07
CA GLY A 410 7.69 -2.11 2.53
C GLY A 410 8.69 -2.15 1.37
N VAL A 411 8.80 -3.33 0.75
CA VAL A 411 9.67 -3.63 -0.42
C VAL A 411 8.85 -4.08 -1.64
N GLY A 412 7.58 -3.68 -1.72
CA GLY A 412 6.67 -3.97 -2.85
C GLY A 412 5.97 -5.34 -2.82
N PHE A 413 6.55 -6.36 -2.17
CA PHE A 413 5.88 -7.66 -2.02
C PHE A 413 4.73 -7.61 -1.00
N TYR A 414 3.58 -8.20 -1.36
CA TYR A 414 2.42 -8.26 -0.48
C TYR A 414 1.65 -9.59 -0.50
N ARG A 415 0.99 -9.90 0.62
CA ARG A 415 -0.09 -10.88 0.75
C ARG A 415 -1.33 -10.14 1.24
N LEU A 416 -2.45 -10.28 0.53
CA LEU A 416 -3.75 -9.82 1.04
C LEU A 416 -4.08 -10.59 2.33
N PRO A 417 -4.86 -10.02 3.27
CA PRO A 417 -5.18 -10.69 4.53
C PRO A 417 -5.65 -12.15 4.35
N ASN A 418 -6.60 -12.39 3.43
CA ASN A 418 -7.15 -13.71 3.10
C ASN A 418 -6.12 -14.73 2.56
N GLU A 419 -4.94 -14.28 2.13
CA GLU A 419 -3.87 -15.10 1.57
C GLU A 419 -2.75 -15.43 2.58
N ILE A 420 -2.76 -14.81 3.77
CA ILE A 420 -1.74 -15.04 4.81
C ILE A 420 -1.89 -16.46 5.40
N GLU A 421 -0.88 -17.28 5.18
CA GLU A 421 -0.79 -18.63 5.75
C GLU A 421 -0.12 -18.55 7.14
N ILE A 422 -0.95 -18.52 8.18
CA ILE A 422 -0.58 -18.13 9.57
C ILE A 422 0.73 -18.77 10.06
N ALA A 423 0.83 -20.10 10.12
CA ALA A 423 1.93 -20.76 10.82
C ALA A 423 3.30 -20.55 10.14
N PRO A 424 3.45 -20.64 8.80
CA PRO A 424 4.66 -20.22 8.12
C PRO A 424 4.95 -18.72 8.26
N ALA A 425 3.95 -17.84 8.09
CA ALA A 425 4.17 -16.39 8.23
C ALA A 425 4.70 -16.01 9.62
N LEU A 426 4.19 -16.65 10.69
CA LEU A 426 4.72 -16.49 12.04
C LEU A 426 6.14 -17.03 12.20
N ALA A 427 6.53 -18.09 11.49
CA ALA A 427 7.88 -18.63 11.55
C ALA A 427 8.88 -17.70 10.82
N ASP A 428 8.56 -17.34 9.57
CA ASP A 428 9.39 -16.53 8.69
C ASP A 428 9.60 -15.12 9.28
N CYS A 429 8.54 -14.47 9.79
CA CYS A 429 8.65 -13.15 10.39
C CYS A 429 9.32 -13.14 11.77
N ARG A 430 9.18 -14.19 12.59
CA ARG A 430 9.96 -14.30 13.84
C ARG A 430 11.44 -14.52 13.55
N ALA A 431 11.79 -15.24 12.48
CA ALA A 431 13.18 -15.34 12.02
C ALA A 431 13.70 -13.97 11.52
N ALA A 432 12.92 -13.26 10.69
CA ALA A 432 13.32 -11.96 10.15
C ALA A 432 13.56 -10.89 11.24
N VAL A 433 12.66 -10.77 12.23
CA VAL A 433 12.82 -9.85 13.38
C VAL A 433 13.97 -10.27 14.30
N SER A 434 14.25 -11.58 14.44
CA SER A 434 15.39 -12.07 15.23
C SER A 434 16.75 -11.79 14.56
N GLN A 435 16.79 -11.82 13.23
CA GLN A 435 18.00 -11.56 12.44
C GLN A 435 18.26 -10.06 12.23
N ASN A 436 17.19 -9.27 12.06
CA ASN A 436 17.25 -7.84 11.72
C ASN A 436 16.34 -7.04 12.68
N PRO A 437 16.69 -6.94 13.98
CA PRO A 437 15.81 -6.40 15.02
C PRO A 437 15.51 -4.90 14.87
N ASP A 438 16.37 -4.18 14.14
CA ASP A 438 16.29 -2.73 13.90
C ASP A 438 15.49 -2.39 12.62
N THR A 439 15.06 -3.38 11.83
CA THR A 439 14.28 -3.20 10.60
C THR A 439 12.78 -3.10 10.93
N PRO A 440 12.13 -1.93 10.83
CA PRO A 440 10.77 -1.74 11.36
C PRO A 440 9.70 -2.55 10.60
N ARG A 441 9.90 -2.77 9.29
CA ARG A 441 8.93 -3.50 8.45
C ARG A 441 8.72 -4.95 8.90
N PHE A 442 9.78 -5.65 9.36
CA PHE A 442 9.61 -7.04 9.83
C PHE A 442 8.78 -7.12 11.11
N ARG A 443 8.84 -6.09 11.97
CA ARG A 443 7.95 -5.99 13.16
C ARG A 443 6.51 -5.73 12.73
N TYR A 444 6.30 -4.83 11.77
CA TYR A 444 4.98 -4.59 11.19
C TYR A 444 4.37 -5.86 10.55
N GLN A 445 5.14 -6.56 9.72
CA GLN A 445 4.73 -7.79 9.04
C GLN A 445 4.50 -8.95 10.04
N LEU A 446 5.34 -9.09 11.07
CA LEU A 446 5.07 -10.00 12.19
C LEU A 446 3.76 -9.62 12.89
N GLY A 447 3.50 -8.32 13.09
CA GLY A 447 2.24 -7.82 13.64
C GLY A 447 1.01 -8.22 12.82
N ARG A 448 1.10 -8.25 11.48
CA ARG A 448 0.04 -8.78 10.58
C ARG A 448 -0.14 -10.29 10.75
N ALA A 449 0.95 -11.06 10.76
CA ALA A 449 0.90 -12.51 10.97
C ALA A 449 0.33 -12.89 12.36
N GLU A 450 0.62 -12.09 13.39
CA GLU A 450 0.08 -12.25 14.74
C GLU A 450 -1.38 -11.79 14.85
N GLN A 451 -1.81 -10.78 14.10
CA GLN A 451 -3.22 -10.39 13.98
C GLN A 451 -4.05 -11.49 13.31
N ALA A 452 -3.53 -12.06 12.22
CA ALA A 452 -4.11 -13.21 11.51
C ALA A 452 -4.23 -14.46 12.40
N ALA A 453 -3.37 -14.59 13.41
CA ALA A 453 -3.39 -15.65 14.41
C ALA A 453 -4.29 -15.34 15.64
N GLY A 454 -4.94 -14.17 15.70
CA GLY A 454 -5.68 -13.71 16.88
C GLY A 454 -4.81 -13.34 18.09
N LEU A 455 -3.49 -13.24 17.93
CA LEU A 455 -2.52 -12.91 18.97
C LEU A 455 -2.44 -11.39 19.21
N PHE A 456 -3.59 -10.76 19.44
CA PHE A 456 -3.76 -9.29 19.38
C PHE A 456 -2.78 -8.49 20.24
N LYS A 457 -2.40 -8.98 21.44
CA LYS A 457 -1.44 -8.26 22.29
C LYS A 457 -0.02 -8.23 21.69
N ALA A 458 0.46 -9.36 21.17
CA ALA A 458 1.76 -9.42 20.51
C ALA A 458 1.75 -8.60 19.20
N SER A 459 0.67 -8.69 18.44
CA SER A 459 0.41 -7.86 17.25
C SER A 459 0.44 -6.36 17.59
N PHE A 460 -0.24 -5.93 18.66
CA PHE A 460 -0.22 -4.54 19.14
C PHE A 460 1.17 -4.06 19.57
N ASP A 461 1.93 -4.90 20.29
CA ASP A 461 3.28 -4.56 20.74
C ASP A 461 4.25 -4.44 19.54
N ASN A 462 4.14 -5.34 18.55
CA ASN A 462 4.93 -5.31 17.33
C ASN A 462 4.55 -4.14 16.40
N PHE A 463 3.25 -3.82 16.26
CA PHE A 463 2.81 -2.62 15.54
C PHE A 463 3.27 -1.34 16.25
N SER A 464 3.16 -1.26 17.58
CA SER A 464 3.64 -0.10 18.36
C SER A 464 5.14 0.10 18.18
N ALA A 465 5.94 -0.95 18.35
CA ALA A 465 7.39 -0.89 18.18
C ALA A 465 7.83 -0.57 16.74
N ALA A 466 7.06 -0.99 15.72
CA ALA A 466 7.30 -0.60 14.34
C ALA A 466 6.94 0.88 14.10
N ALA A 467 5.82 1.36 14.64
CA ALA A 467 5.37 2.74 14.52
C ALA A 467 6.31 3.74 15.25
N ASP A 468 6.73 3.41 16.47
CA ASP A 468 7.72 4.18 17.24
C ASP A 468 9.10 4.23 16.55
N ALA A 469 9.38 3.26 15.67
CA ALA A 469 10.55 3.22 14.78
C ALA A 469 10.27 3.75 13.36
N GLY A 470 9.18 4.50 13.16
CA GLY A 470 8.88 5.22 11.91
C GLY A 470 8.10 4.45 10.84
N HIS A 471 7.62 3.23 11.11
CA HIS A 471 6.89 2.43 10.11
C HIS A 471 5.47 2.97 9.88
N ILE A 472 5.29 3.74 8.81
CA ILE A 472 4.05 4.44 8.43
C ILE A 472 2.80 3.56 8.59
N ARG A 473 2.74 2.39 7.93
CA ARG A 473 1.57 1.49 7.98
C ARG A 473 1.24 0.95 9.38
N ALA A 474 2.19 0.95 10.30
CA ALA A 474 2.03 0.44 11.66
C ALA A 474 1.31 1.44 12.59
N LEU A 475 1.30 2.73 12.25
CA LEU A 475 0.48 3.75 12.92
C LEU A 475 -1.01 3.35 12.89
N ASN A 476 -1.52 3.05 11.69
CA ASN A 476 -2.88 2.53 11.48
C ASN A 476 -3.11 1.15 12.15
N GLY A 477 -2.15 0.22 12.06
CA GLY A 477 -2.25 -1.09 12.72
C GLY A 477 -2.42 -0.97 14.25
N THR A 478 -1.62 -0.10 14.87
CA THR A 478 -1.71 0.26 16.30
C THR A 478 -3.05 0.93 16.63
N ALA A 479 -3.43 1.94 15.85
CA ALA A 479 -4.66 2.72 16.06
C ALA A 479 -5.94 1.87 15.97
N ARG A 480 -6.02 0.94 15.01
CA ARG A 480 -7.15 0.02 14.87
C ARG A 480 -7.35 -0.87 16.09
N LEU A 481 -6.26 -1.38 16.70
CA LEU A 481 -6.34 -2.17 17.92
C LEU A 481 -6.67 -1.33 19.17
N LEU A 482 -6.28 -0.05 19.20
CA LEU A 482 -6.70 0.87 20.27
C LEU A 482 -8.19 1.18 20.23
N ILE A 483 -8.81 1.35 19.05
CA ILE A 483 -10.20 1.83 18.92
C ILE A 483 -11.25 0.73 18.70
N THR A 484 -10.90 -0.44 18.16
CA THR A 484 -11.88 -1.49 17.79
C THR A 484 -12.66 -2.07 18.98
N ASP A 485 -13.92 -2.41 18.76
CA ASP A 485 -14.78 -3.15 19.70
C ASP A 485 -14.64 -4.68 19.54
N LYS A 486 -14.07 -5.15 18.43
CA LYS A 486 -13.95 -6.58 18.07
C LYS A 486 -12.91 -7.38 18.86
N ILE A 487 -12.20 -6.76 19.82
CA ILE A 487 -11.25 -7.45 20.70
C ILE A 487 -11.81 -7.59 22.12
N ASP A 488 -11.67 -8.78 22.70
CA ASP A 488 -11.89 -8.97 24.14
C ASP A 488 -10.74 -8.30 24.91
N ARG A 489 -11.02 -7.14 25.50
CA ARG A 489 -10.04 -6.33 26.26
C ARG A 489 -9.76 -6.86 27.66
N ALA A 490 -10.41 -7.94 28.09
CA ALA A 490 -10.04 -8.70 29.29
C ALA A 490 -9.11 -9.89 28.95
N ALA A 491 -9.18 -10.43 27.73
CA ALA A 491 -8.28 -11.47 27.23
C ALA A 491 -7.00 -10.88 26.58
N ALA A 492 -7.12 -9.77 25.86
CA ALA A 492 -6.00 -9.00 25.29
C ALA A 492 -5.82 -7.69 26.08
N ASP A 493 -4.67 -7.55 26.74
CA ASP A 493 -4.30 -6.39 27.57
C ASP A 493 -4.02 -5.12 26.73
N ILE A 494 -5.08 -4.60 26.10
CA ILE A 494 -5.06 -3.44 25.20
C ILE A 494 -6.18 -2.51 25.65
N ALA A 495 -5.82 -1.48 26.42
CA ALA A 495 -6.75 -0.44 26.84
C ALA A 495 -7.36 0.29 25.63
N ALA A 496 -8.61 0.75 25.76
CA ALA A 496 -9.26 1.56 24.75
C ALA A 496 -8.72 2.99 24.81
N ASP A 497 -8.10 3.46 23.72
CA ASP A 497 -7.61 4.83 23.60
C ASP A 497 -7.94 5.42 22.22
N PRO A 498 -9.19 5.89 22.02
CA PRO A 498 -9.61 6.55 20.78
C PRO A 498 -8.84 7.84 20.49
N ILE A 499 -8.33 8.54 21.53
CA ILE A 499 -7.61 9.80 21.38
C ILE A 499 -6.24 9.54 20.76
N ARG A 500 -5.48 8.57 21.29
CA ARG A 500 -4.23 8.13 20.66
C ARG A 500 -4.47 7.49 19.29
N ALA A 501 -5.57 6.75 19.11
CA ALA A 501 -5.91 6.18 17.80
C ALA A 501 -6.08 7.28 16.72
N MET A 502 -6.83 8.35 17.00
CA MET A 502 -6.98 9.48 16.06
C MET A 502 -5.64 10.18 15.79
N ALA A 503 -4.86 10.48 16.83
CA ALA A 503 -3.54 11.10 16.67
C ALA A 503 -2.56 10.24 15.86
N LEU A 504 -2.67 8.90 15.91
CA LEU A 504 -1.90 7.98 15.07
C LEU A 504 -2.41 7.96 13.63
N TYR A 505 -3.72 8.04 13.40
CA TYR A 505 -4.26 8.19 12.04
C TYR A 505 -3.83 9.52 11.41
N ASP A 506 -3.85 10.64 12.14
CA ASP A 506 -3.41 11.94 11.63
C ASP A 506 -1.92 11.93 11.21
N GLN A 507 -1.05 11.25 11.98
CA GLN A 507 0.34 10.99 11.60
C GLN A 507 0.44 10.12 10.33
N GLY A 508 -0.37 9.06 10.22
CA GLY A 508 -0.41 8.20 9.04
C GLY A 508 -0.87 8.94 7.79
N ILE A 509 -1.89 9.81 7.92
CA ILE A 509 -2.43 10.65 6.83
C ILE A 509 -1.37 11.66 6.37
N ALA A 510 -0.65 12.30 7.31
CA ALA A 510 0.44 13.22 6.98
C ALA A 510 1.62 12.52 6.26
N ALA A 511 1.84 11.24 6.54
CA ALA A 511 2.82 10.38 5.85
C ALA A 511 2.24 9.61 4.64
N GLY A 512 1.01 9.92 4.20
CA GLY A 512 0.39 9.38 2.99
C GLY A 512 -0.25 7.99 3.08
N ASP A 513 -0.45 7.40 4.26
CA ASP A 513 -1.05 6.05 4.43
C ASP A 513 -2.55 6.02 3.99
N PRO A 514 -2.90 5.31 2.91
CA PRO A 514 -4.30 5.21 2.46
C PRO A 514 -5.21 4.51 3.46
N TYR A 515 -4.68 3.60 4.28
CA TYR A 515 -5.44 2.93 5.33
C TYR A 515 -5.67 3.82 6.55
N ALA A 516 -4.78 4.78 6.83
CA ALA A 516 -5.00 5.78 7.88
C ALA A 516 -6.07 6.79 7.44
N MET A 517 -6.01 7.24 6.17
CA MET A 517 -7.07 8.03 5.54
C MET A 517 -8.40 7.27 5.61
N HIS A 518 -8.45 6.01 5.17
CA HIS A 518 -9.63 5.17 5.28
C HIS A 518 -10.16 5.03 6.72
N SER A 519 -9.30 4.70 7.69
CA SER A 519 -9.75 4.35 9.03
C SER A 519 -10.24 5.57 9.83
N LYS A 520 -9.63 6.75 9.65
CA LYS A 520 -10.17 8.01 10.17
C LYS A 520 -11.42 8.43 9.39
N GLY A 521 -11.37 8.34 8.06
CA GLY A 521 -12.47 8.74 7.17
C GLY A 521 -13.77 7.98 7.45
N LEU A 522 -13.67 6.66 7.56
CA LEU A 522 -14.76 5.76 7.92
C LEU A 522 -15.30 6.02 9.33
N HIS A 523 -14.41 6.32 10.29
CA HIS A 523 -14.84 6.69 11.64
C HIS A 523 -15.64 7.99 11.63
N LEU A 524 -15.15 9.03 10.96
CA LEU A 524 -15.82 10.32 10.84
C LEU A 524 -17.15 10.23 10.09
N LEU A 525 -17.18 9.55 8.94
CA LEU A 525 -18.39 9.39 8.11
C LEU A 525 -19.51 8.65 8.87
N ARG A 526 -19.18 7.65 9.68
CA ARG A 526 -20.16 6.84 10.44
C ARG A 526 -20.52 7.40 11.82
N ASN A 527 -19.64 8.16 12.48
CA ASN A 527 -19.79 8.52 13.90
C ASN A 527 -19.79 10.03 14.18
N SER A 528 -19.54 10.90 13.20
CA SER A 528 -19.59 12.35 13.44
C SER A 528 -21.03 12.86 13.43
N ASP A 529 -21.42 13.58 14.49
CA ASP A 529 -22.69 14.29 14.58
C ASP A 529 -22.81 15.45 13.58
N THR A 530 -21.69 16.02 13.11
CA THR A 530 -21.66 17.24 12.28
C THR A 530 -21.49 16.93 10.78
N ASP A 531 -22.14 17.73 9.93
CA ASP A 531 -21.98 17.64 8.46
C ASP A 531 -20.53 17.87 8.04
N GLN A 532 -19.84 18.85 8.64
CA GLN A 532 -18.43 19.10 8.38
C GLN A 532 -17.54 17.88 8.68
N GLY A 533 -17.79 17.17 9.78
CA GLY A 533 -17.02 15.97 10.13
C GLY A 533 -17.35 14.80 9.20
N ARG A 534 -18.61 14.64 8.79
CA ARG A 534 -18.98 13.64 7.77
C ARG A 534 -18.33 13.95 6.41
N GLN A 535 -18.22 15.22 6.03
CA GLN A 535 -17.52 15.66 4.81
C GLN A 535 -16.00 15.42 4.88
N GLU A 536 -15.33 15.71 6.01
CA GLU A 536 -13.93 15.27 6.23
C GLU A 536 -13.81 13.75 6.11
N GLY A 537 -14.81 13.01 6.62
CA GLY A 537 -14.91 11.56 6.50
C GLY A 537 -14.99 11.06 5.05
N PHE A 538 -15.89 11.64 4.27
CA PHE A 538 -16.02 11.38 2.83
C PHE A 538 -14.74 11.71 2.07
N GLU A 539 -14.17 12.91 2.29
CA GLU A 539 -12.95 13.34 1.60
C GLU A 539 -11.77 12.40 1.90
N LEU A 540 -11.57 11.98 3.14
CA LEU A 540 -10.52 11.01 3.49
C LEU A 540 -10.72 9.63 2.83
N LEU A 541 -11.97 9.19 2.64
CA LEU A 541 -12.27 7.96 1.90
C LEU A 541 -12.01 8.12 0.39
N ASP A 542 -12.40 9.25 -0.21
CA ASP A 542 -12.19 9.58 -1.63
C ASP A 542 -10.68 9.69 -1.95
N ARG A 543 -9.91 10.37 -1.09
CA ARG A 543 -8.45 10.46 -1.13
C ARG A 543 -7.77 9.08 -1.11
N ALA A 544 -8.29 8.15 -0.30
CA ALA A 544 -7.79 6.79 -0.23
C ALA A 544 -8.21 5.96 -1.47
N ALA A 545 -9.41 6.17 -1.99
CA ALA A 545 -9.90 5.51 -3.20
C ALA A 545 -9.11 5.93 -4.45
N GLU A 546 -8.73 7.21 -4.59
CA GLU A 546 -7.81 7.69 -5.64
C GLU A 546 -6.44 6.97 -5.60
N LEU A 547 -6.02 6.47 -4.43
CA LEU A 547 -4.80 5.68 -4.22
C LEU A 547 -5.00 4.16 -4.39
N GLY A 548 -6.12 3.72 -4.95
CA GLY A 548 -6.40 2.30 -5.18
C GLY A 548 -6.89 1.53 -3.94
N HIS A 549 -7.17 2.20 -2.81
CA HIS A 549 -7.58 1.53 -1.57
C HIS A 549 -9.00 0.96 -1.66
N THR A 550 -9.11 -0.33 -1.96
CA THR A 550 -10.36 -1.02 -2.29
C THR A 550 -11.40 -0.97 -1.17
N TYR A 551 -11.02 -1.04 0.11
CA TYR A 551 -11.97 -0.89 1.21
C TYR A 551 -12.62 0.51 1.25
N SER A 552 -11.95 1.56 0.78
CA SER A 552 -12.58 2.88 0.65
C SER A 552 -13.56 2.94 -0.53
N MET A 553 -13.21 2.31 -1.66
CA MET A 553 -14.13 2.16 -2.78
C MET A 553 -15.38 1.35 -2.37
N ASN A 554 -15.22 0.32 -1.55
CA ASN A 554 -16.33 -0.47 -1.01
C ASN A 554 -17.25 0.36 -0.10
N GLU A 555 -16.68 1.12 0.84
CA GLU A 555 -17.44 1.97 1.75
C GLU A 555 -18.16 3.13 1.03
N LEU A 556 -17.49 3.82 0.10
CA LEU A 556 -18.12 4.86 -0.74
C LEU A 556 -19.18 4.27 -1.67
N GLY A 557 -18.94 3.08 -2.20
CA GLY A 557 -19.91 2.34 -3.02
C GLY A 557 -21.20 2.09 -2.26
N ILE A 558 -21.11 1.48 -1.07
CA ILE A 558 -22.27 1.20 -0.21
C ILE A 558 -22.92 2.48 0.32
N TYR A 559 -22.15 3.54 0.61
CA TYR A 559 -22.68 4.85 1.00
C TYR A 559 -23.67 5.37 -0.05
N PHE A 560 -23.23 5.57 -1.30
CA PHE A 560 -24.09 6.06 -2.37
C PHE A 560 -25.21 5.07 -2.79
N LEU A 561 -25.13 3.80 -2.38
CA LEU A 561 -26.15 2.77 -2.62
C LEU A 561 -27.10 2.52 -1.42
N THR A 562 -27.01 3.31 -0.34
CA THR A 562 -27.92 3.20 0.82
C THR A 562 -29.25 3.90 0.53
N PRO A 563 -30.40 3.19 0.45
CA PRO A 563 -31.68 3.80 0.11
C PRO A 563 -32.22 4.74 1.20
N ASP A 564 -33.20 5.56 0.83
CA ASP A 564 -33.90 6.53 1.69
C ASP A 564 -33.00 7.61 2.34
N THR A 565 -31.77 7.79 1.88
CA THR A 565 -30.85 8.85 2.33
C THR A 565 -30.81 10.05 1.37
N ASN A 566 -30.25 11.16 1.84
CA ASN A 566 -29.98 12.36 1.03
C ASN A 566 -28.82 12.19 0.02
N HIS A 567 -28.05 11.11 0.14
CA HIS A 567 -26.86 10.81 -0.66
C HIS A 567 -27.05 9.55 -1.52
N PHE A 568 -28.27 9.04 -1.67
CA PHE A 568 -28.58 7.90 -2.53
C PHE A 568 -28.37 8.26 -4.01
N LEU A 569 -27.25 7.77 -4.58
CA LEU A 569 -26.79 7.98 -5.95
C LEU A 569 -26.31 6.63 -6.54
N PRO A 570 -27.23 5.71 -6.91
CA PRO A 570 -26.88 4.34 -7.30
C PRO A 570 -25.82 4.23 -8.40
N GLU A 571 -25.86 5.12 -9.39
CA GLU A 571 -24.86 5.15 -10.46
C GLU A 571 -23.44 5.34 -9.89
N ARG A 572 -23.27 6.34 -9.02
CA ARG A 572 -21.98 6.67 -8.39
C ARG A 572 -21.50 5.54 -7.49
N GLY A 573 -22.39 4.96 -6.69
CA GLY A 573 -22.05 3.82 -5.84
C GLY A 573 -21.58 2.61 -6.65
N MET A 574 -22.26 2.31 -7.76
CA MET A 574 -21.85 1.25 -8.68
C MET A 574 -20.50 1.50 -9.35
N ARG A 575 -20.10 2.75 -9.61
CA ARG A 575 -18.75 3.05 -10.13
C ARG A 575 -17.66 2.67 -9.14
N TYR A 576 -17.75 3.10 -7.87
CA TYR A 576 -16.76 2.70 -6.86
C TYR A 576 -16.76 1.17 -6.61
N LEU A 577 -17.91 0.49 -6.57
CA LEU A 577 -17.95 -0.98 -6.42
C LEU A 577 -17.33 -1.72 -7.62
N ARG A 578 -17.54 -1.23 -8.85
CA ARG A 578 -16.89 -1.78 -10.05
C ARG A 578 -15.38 -1.54 -10.03
N ALA A 579 -14.92 -0.36 -9.61
CA ALA A 579 -13.50 -0.06 -9.45
C ALA A 579 -12.81 -0.97 -8.40
N SER A 580 -13.50 -1.27 -7.30
CA SER A 580 -13.06 -2.24 -6.29
C SER A 580 -12.92 -3.65 -6.88
N ALA A 581 -13.97 -4.13 -7.55
CA ALA A 581 -13.97 -5.44 -8.21
C ALA A 581 -12.92 -5.56 -9.35
N ALA A 582 -12.64 -4.48 -10.07
CA ALA A 582 -11.59 -4.44 -11.11
C ALA A 582 -10.16 -4.61 -10.56
N ARG A 583 -9.96 -4.39 -9.25
CA ARG A 583 -8.71 -4.67 -8.52
C ARG A 583 -8.72 -6.06 -7.86
N ASN A 584 -9.68 -6.91 -8.23
CA ASN A 584 -9.95 -8.26 -7.69
C ASN A 584 -10.35 -8.29 -6.21
N ASP A 585 -10.92 -7.20 -5.68
CA ASP A 585 -11.32 -7.14 -4.28
C ASP A 585 -12.52 -8.04 -3.97
N ILE A 586 -12.35 -8.92 -2.98
CA ILE A 586 -13.34 -9.93 -2.59
C ILE A 586 -14.59 -9.33 -1.93
N TYR A 587 -14.49 -8.13 -1.34
CA TYR A 587 -15.63 -7.39 -0.80
C TYR A 587 -16.29 -6.56 -1.90
N GLY A 588 -15.55 -6.08 -2.90
CA GLY A 588 -16.10 -5.50 -4.13
C GLY A 588 -16.99 -6.49 -4.87
N TYR A 589 -16.52 -7.73 -5.05
CA TYR A 589 -17.35 -8.83 -5.57
C TYR A 589 -18.58 -9.08 -4.68
N PHE A 590 -18.42 -9.18 -3.36
CA PHE A 590 -19.56 -9.41 -2.46
C PHE A 590 -20.60 -8.27 -2.51
N ASN A 591 -20.15 -7.02 -2.56
CA ASN A 591 -21.01 -5.84 -2.58
C ASN A 591 -21.77 -5.72 -3.91
N LEU A 592 -21.15 -6.03 -5.06
CA LEU A 592 -21.87 -6.14 -6.34
C LEU A 592 -22.93 -7.25 -6.30
N GLY A 593 -22.63 -8.39 -5.67
CA GLY A 593 -23.61 -9.45 -5.45
C GLY A 593 -24.77 -9.03 -4.56
N PHE A 594 -24.48 -8.27 -3.49
CA PHE A 594 -25.49 -7.71 -2.58
C PHE A 594 -26.40 -6.68 -3.27
N VAL A 595 -25.84 -5.79 -4.10
CA VAL A 595 -26.61 -4.83 -4.90
C VAL A 595 -27.57 -5.56 -5.84
N ALA A 596 -27.06 -6.54 -6.61
CA ALA A 596 -27.86 -7.30 -7.56
C ALA A 596 -28.95 -8.14 -6.87
N GLN A 597 -28.67 -8.71 -5.69
CA GLN A 597 -29.64 -9.48 -4.91
C GLN A 597 -30.80 -8.63 -4.37
N ASN A 598 -30.54 -7.38 -3.99
CA ASN A 598 -31.52 -6.50 -3.34
C ASN A 598 -32.15 -5.47 -4.29
N GLY A 599 -31.61 -5.31 -5.51
CA GLY A 599 -32.12 -4.40 -6.52
C GLY A 599 -31.89 -2.93 -6.17
N LEU A 600 -30.65 -2.57 -5.78
CA LEU A 600 -30.30 -1.21 -5.36
C LEU A 600 -29.98 -0.26 -6.53
N THR A 601 -30.21 -0.68 -7.78
CA THR A 601 -30.10 0.12 -9.01
C THR A 601 -31.43 0.13 -9.78
N GLU A 602 -31.55 0.98 -10.80
CA GLU A 602 -32.76 1.07 -11.63
C GLU A 602 -33.07 -0.24 -12.40
N ASP A 603 -32.08 -1.11 -12.59
CA ASP A 603 -32.21 -2.44 -13.19
C ASP A 603 -33.06 -3.41 -12.34
N GLY A 604 -33.18 -3.14 -11.03
CA GLY A 604 -33.87 -4.00 -10.07
C GLY A 604 -33.07 -5.26 -9.71
N ILE A 605 -33.77 -6.32 -9.28
CA ILE A 605 -33.16 -7.54 -8.75
C ILE A 605 -32.67 -8.44 -9.89
N ASP A 606 -31.36 -8.73 -9.91
CA ASP A 606 -30.72 -9.74 -10.75
C ASP A 606 -30.08 -10.84 -9.89
N LEU A 607 -30.80 -11.97 -9.76
CA LEU A 607 -30.35 -13.13 -9.01
C LEU A 607 -29.23 -13.92 -9.72
N ALA A 608 -29.08 -13.78 -11.04
CA ALA A 608 -28.01 -14.46 -11.78
C ALA A 608 -26.68 -13.73 -11.57
N SER A 609 -26.65 -12.41 -11.79
CA SER A 609 -25.47 -11.61 -11.45
C SER A 609 -25.13 -11.69 -9.96
N ALA A 610 -26.13 -11.71 -9.07
CA ALA A 610 -25.89 -11.89 -7.64
C ALA A 610 -25.15 -13.21 -7.33
N TYR A 611 -25.59 -14.31 -7.93
CA TYR A 611 -24.95 -15.62 -7.77
C TYR A 611 -23.49 -15.59 -8.26
N ASP A 612 -23.25 -15.12 -9.49
CA ASP A 612 -21.90 -15.08 -10.09
C ASP A 612 -20.93 -14.19 -9.29
N TRP A 613 -21.40 -13.06 -8.76
CA TRP A 613 -20.59 -12.19 -7.90
C TRP A 613 -20.31 -12.81 -6.53
N PHE A 614 -21.28 -13.47 -5.90
CA PHE A 614 -21.04 -14.17 -4.64
C PHE A 614 -20.16 -15.41 -4.81
N VAL A 615 -20.18 -16.10 -5.95
CA VAL A 615 -19.23 -17.18 -6.28
C VAL A 615 -17.81 -16.62 -6.38
N LYS A 616 -17.58 -15.54 -7.16
CA LYS A 616 -16.26 -14.88 -7.24
C LYS A 616 -15.74 -14.45 -5.86
N ALA A 617 -16.61 -13.89 -5.01
CA ALA A 617 -16.27 -13.55 -3.64
C ALA A 617 -15.92 -14.79 -2.80
N ALA A 618 -16.70 -15.87 -2.92
CA ALA A 618 -16.48 -17.12 -2.21
C ALA A 618 -15.17 -17.80 -2.63
N ASP A 619 -14.85 -17.85 -3.92
CA ASP A 619 -13.62 -18.43 -4.46
C ASP A 619 -12.38 -17.62 -4.03
N GLY A 620 -12.46 -16.28 -4.09
CA GLY A 620 -11.40 -15.38 -3.61
C GLY A 620 -11.17 -15.40 -2.08
N GLY A 621 -12.06 -16.03 -1.31
CA GLY A 621 -11.86 -16.24 0.13
C GLY A 621 -12.79 -15.45 1.05
N HIS A 622 -13.76 -14.68 0.54
CA HIS A 622 -14.67 -13.86 1.35
C HIS A 622 -15.39 -14.72 2.41
N PRO A 623 -15.42 -14.32 3.69
CA PRO A 623 -15.95 -15.18 4.76
C PRO A 623 -17.46 -15.38 4.69
N ILE A 624 -18.22 -14.32 4.38
CA ILE A 624 -19.70 -14.31 4.39
C ILE A 624 -20.30 -14.66 3.01
N GLY A 625 -19.47 -14.66 1.96
CA GLY A 625 -19.88 -14.94 0.58
C GLY A 625 -20.57 -16.31 0.40
N PRO A 626 -19.96 -17.40 0.88
CA PRO A 626 -20.59 -18.73 0.86
C PRO A 626 -21.96 -18.76 1.54
N ALA A 627 -22.14 -18.07 2.66
CA ALA A 627 -23.43 -18.03 3.35
C ALA A 627 -24.50 -17.23 2.59
N ALA A 628 -24.13 -16.29 1.70
CA ALA A 628 -25.07 -15.65 0.79
C ALA A 628 -25.58 -16.64 -0.28
N LEU A 629 -24.68 -17.42 -0.88
CA LEU A 629 -25.02 -18.49 -1.84
C LEU A 629 -25.94 -19.54 -1.20
N GLY A 630 -25.61 -20.01 0.01
CA GLY A 630 -26.45 -20.94 0.76
C GLY A 630 -27.87 -20.41 1.01
N ARG A 631 -28.02 -19.11 1.31
CA ARG A 631 -29.34 -18.47 1.47
C ARG A 631 -30.11 -18.40 0.16
N MET A 632 -29.46 -18.06 -0.96
CA MET A 632 -30.11 -18.03 -2.28
C MET A 632 -30.66 -19.40 -2.66
N ILE A 633 -29.89 -20.48 -2.46
CA ILE A 633 -30.31 -21.85 -2.77
C ILE A 633 -31.51 -22.27 -1.89
N VAL A 634 -31.46 -22.01 -0.58
CA VAL A 634 -32.59 -22.30 0.34
C VAL A 634 -33.86 -21.53 -0.03
N ASN A 635 -33.71 -20.29 -0.51
CA ASN A 635 -34.82 -19.46 -0.97
C ASN A 635 -35.35 -19.84 -2.37
N GLY A 636 -34.77 -20.84 -3.04
CA GLY A 636 -35.12 -21.22 -4.41
C GLY A 636 -34.72 -20.19 -5.47
N GLN A 637 -33.77 -19.30 -5.15
CA GLN A 637 -33.28 -18.23 -6.03
C GLN A 637 -32.22 -18.72 -7.04
N VAL A 638 -31.74 -19.96 -6.90
CA VAL A 638 -30.76 -20.59 -7.80
C VAL A 638 -31.38 -21.86 -8.40
N PRO A 639 -31.63 -21.92 -9.72
CA PRO A 639 -32.10 -23.13 -10.39
C PRO A 639 -31.13 -24.31 -10.23
N ASP A 640 -31.68 -25.52 -10.32
CA ASP A 640 -30.95 -26.82 -10.33
C ASP A 640 -30.04 -27.12 -9.11
N GLN A 641 -30.03 -26.26 -8.09
CA GLN A 641 -29.34 -26.49 -6.80
C GLN A 641 -30.36 -26.77 -5.68
N GLY A 642 -29.92 -27.50 -4.65
CA GLY A 642 -30.79 -27.95 -3.56
C GLY A 642 -30.16 -27.89 -2.17
N PRO A 643 -30.85 -28.43 -1.16
CA PRO A 643 -30.44 -28.31 0.24
C PRO A 643 -29.02 -28.82 0.56
N GLN A 644 -28.51 -29.80 -0.19
CA GLN A 644 -27.15 -30.31 0.02
C GLN A 644 -26.08 -29.31 -0.44
N GLN A 645 -26.23 -28.68 -1.60
CA GLN A 645 -25.35 -27.60 -2.06
C GLN A 645 -25.39 -26.40 -1.10
N ALA A 646 -26.57 -26.08 -0.56
CA ALA A 646 -26.69 -25.03 0.46
C ALA A 646 -25.87 -25.36 1.72
N VAL A 647 -25.90 -26.61 2.21
CA VAL A 647 -25.05 -27.05 3.33
C VAL A 647 -23.55 -26.95 3.00
N GLU A 648 -23.14 -27.32 1.78
CA GLU A 648 -21.74 -27.24 1.34
C GLU A 648 -21.21 -25.79 1.35
N TRP A 649 -21.97 -24.84 0.82
CA TRP A 649 -21.63 -23.42 0.90
C TRP A 649 -21.64 -22.89 2.34
N TYR A 650 -22.62 -23.28 3.15
CA TYR A 650 -22.65 -22.89 4.57
C TYR A 650 -21.49 -23.47 5.39
N ASP A 651 -21.01 -24.67 5.08
CA ASP A 651 -19.82 -25.27 5.70
C ASP A 651 -18.54 -24.51 5.32
N GLN A 652 -18.41 -24.06 4.08
CA GLN A 652 -17.30 -23.21 3.64
C GLN A 652 -17.30 -21.84 4.36
N GLY A 653 -18.48 -21.25 4.59
CA GLY A 653 -18.62 -20.04 5.41
C GLY A 653 -18.25 -20.29 6.88
N LEU A 654 -18.79 -21.36 7.47
CA LEU A 654 -18.49 -21.75 8.85
C LEU A 654 -16.98 -21.97 9.04
N ALA A 655 -16.32 -22.70 8.13
CA ALA A 655 -14.88 -22.98 8.19
C ALA A 655 -14.00 -21.70 8.12
N ARG A 656 -14.52 -20.60 7.57
CA ARG A 656 -13.86 -19.28 7.56
C ARG A 656 -14.16 -18.42 8.79
N GLY A 657 -15.15 -18.82 9.60
CA GLY A 657 -15.58 -18.12 10.81
C GLY A 657 -16.95 -17.44 10.72
N ASP A 658 -17.75 -17.67 9.67
CA ASP A 658 -19.13 -17.20 9.66
C ASP A 658 -20.04 -18.14 10.47
N GLY A 659 -20.36 -17.72 11.69
CA GLY A 659 -21.31 -18.42 12.56
C GLY A 659 -22.71 -18.58 11.96
N TRP A 660 -23.15 -17.69 11.07
CA TRP A 660 -24.44 -17.84 10.39
C TRP A 660 -24.43 -18.98 9.37
N GLY A 661 -23.28 -19.31 8.76
CA GLY A 661 -23.14 -20.55 7.99
C GLY A 661 -23.49 -21.77 8.83
N GLY A 662 -22.87 -21.92 10.00
CA GLY A 662 -23.12 -23.06 10.89
C GLY A 662 -24.55 -23.13 11.43
N VAL A 663 -25.17 -21.99 11.76
CA VAL A 663 -26.58 -21.93 12.18
C VAL A 663 -27.51 -22.32 11.03
N ASN A 664 -27.39 -21.68 9.86
CA ASN A 664 -28.32 -21.89 8.75
C ASN A 664 -28.25 -23.32 8.20
N ALA A 665 -27.06 -23.92 8.11
CA ALA A 665 -26.91 -25.34 7.75
C ALA A 665 -27.57 -26.25 8.78
N ALA A 666 -27.39 -25.98 10.07
CA ALA A 666 -27.99 -26.79 11.12
C ALA A 666 -29.52 -26.68 11.13
N GLU A 667 -30.10 -25.49 10.98
CA GLU A 667 -31.55 -25.31 10.86
C GLU A 667 -32.11 -26.06 9.64
N LEU A 668 -31.45 -25.96 8.48
CA LEU A 668 -31.84 -26.67 7.26
C LEU A 668 -31.85 -28.19 7.46
N ILE A 669 -30.84 -28.75 8.14
CA ILE A 669 -30.73 -30.19 8.44
C ILE A 669 -31.70 -30.64 9.54
N LEU A 670 -32.04 -29.77 10.49
CA LEU A 670 -32.98 -30.07 11.58
C LEU A 670 -34.44 -30.01 11.11
N ASN A 671 -34.74 -29.16 10.12
CA ASN A 671 -36.09 -28.92 9.60
C ASN A 671 -36.40 -29.67 8.28
N SER A 672 -35.39 -30.20 7.57
CA SER A 672 -35.57 -30.90 6.30
C SER A 672 -34.67 -32.13 6.13
N ALA A 673 -35.08 -33.08 5.28
CA ALA A 673 -34.34 -34.30 5.01
C ALA A 673 -33.22 -34.06 3.97
N VAL A 674 -32.09 -33.50 4.41
CA VAL A 674 -30.89 -33.32 3.57
C VAL A 674 -30.12 -34.65 3.45
N GLN A 675 -29.82 -35.08 2.22
CA GLN A 675 -29.17 -36.37 1.95
C GLN A 675 -27.79 -36.46 2.62
N GLY A 676 -27.56 -37.53 3.39
CA GLY A 676 -26.28 -37.78 4.08
C GLY A 676 -26.05 -36.97 5.36
N GLN A 677 -26.89 -35.98 5.66
CA GLN A 677 -26.82 -35.22 6.91
C GLN A 677 -27.63 -35.89 8.03
N THR A 678 -27.34 -35.51 9.28
CA THR A 678 -27.96 -36.08 10.49
C THR A 678 -28.17 -34.99 11.55
N ARG A 679 -29.01 -35.25 12.55
CA ARG A 679 -29.11 -34.36 13.73
C ARG A 679 -27.75 -34.17 14.39
N THR A 680 -26.98 -35.25 14.58
CA THR A 680 -25.58 -35.21 15.02
C THR A 680 -24.72 -34.24 14.18
N SER A 681 -24.77 -34.28 12.84
CA SER A 681 -23.98 -33.35 12.01
C SER A 681 -24.50 -31.90 12.02
N ALA A 682 -25.76 -31.65 12.37
CA ALA A 682 -26.26 -30.31 12.68
C ALA A 682 -25.70 -29.81 14.04
N LEU A 683 -25.68 -30.64 15.08
CA LEU A 683 -25.20 -30.23 16.41
C LEU A 683 -23.71 -29.87 16.42
N ILE A 684 -22.88 -30.52 15.60
CA ILE A 684 -21.46 -30.17 15.43
C ILE A 684 -21.32 -28.75 14.85
N ARG A 685 -22.15 -28.38 13.87
CA ARG A 685 -22.14 -27.05 13.24
C ARG A 685 -22.60 -25.97 14.21
N LEU A 686 -23.63 -26.22 15.00
CA LEU A 686 -24.07 -25.32 16.07
C LEU A 686 -22.98 -25.14 17.14
N ALA A 687 -22.33 -26.22 17.57
CA ALA A 687 -21.26 -26.14 18.56
C ALA A 687 -20.04 -25.35 18.05
N LYS A 688 -19.68 -25.52 16.77
CA LYS A 688 -18.68 -24.68 16.11
C LYS A 688 -19.14 -23.21 16.04
N ALA A 689 -20.36 -22.92 15.58
CA ALA A 689 -20.91 -21.56 15.49
C ALA A 689 -21.04 -20.85 16.85
N ARG A 690 -21.33 -21.60 17.92
CA ARG A 690 -21.46 -21.11 19.30
C ARG A 690 -20.21 -20.39 19.82
N HIS A 691 -19.03 -20.74 19.32
CA HIS A 691 -17.75 -20.17 19.77
C HIS A 691 -17.11 -19.19 18.78
N LEU A 692 -17.89 -18.65 17.84
CA LEU A 692 -17.48 -17.59 16.92
C LEU A 692 -17.93 -16.21 17.40
N SER A 693 -17.26 -15.16 16.92
CA SER A 693 -17.38 -13.78 17.42
C SER A 693 -18.73 -13.11 17.16
N ASN A 694 -19.54 -13.61 16.22
CA ASN A 694 -20.86 -13.07 15.94
C ASN A 694 -21.84 -13.46 17.07
N SER A 695 -22.06 -12.55 18.02
CA SER A 695 -22.91 -12.78 19.21
C SER A 695 -24.30 -13.29 18.86
N LYS A 696 -24.95 -12.72 17.84
CA LYS A 696 -26.30 -13.14 17.40
C LYS A 696 -26.33 -14.57 16.87
N ALA A 697 -25.32 -14.96 16.07
CA ALA A 697 -25.18 -16.35 15.61
C ALA A 697 -24.85 -17.30 16.78
N SER A 698 -24.00 -16.87 17.72
CA SER A 698 -23.64 -17.63 18.92
C SER A 698 -24.84 -17.85 19.84
N GLU A 699 -25.72 -16.86 19.99
CA GLU A 699 -26.98 -16.95 20.74
C GLU A 699 -28.01 -17.85 20.05
N ALA A 700 -28.18 -17.72 18.73
CA ALA A 700 -29.02 -18.62 17.95
C ALA A 700 -28.53 -20.08 18.04
N ALA A 701 -27.21 -20.30 17.94
CA ALA A 701 -26.59 -21.60 18.13
C ALA A 701 -26.83 -22.17 19.53
N ALA A 702 -26.73 -21.33 20.58
CA ALA A 702 -27.04 -21.74 21.95
C ALA A 702 -28.51 -22.16 22.13
N ALA A 703 -29.43 -21.39 21.55
CA ALA A 703 -30.87 -21.68 21.61
C ALA A 703 -31.23 -23.00 20.90
N LEU A 704 -30.57 -23.30 19.77
CA LEU A 704 -30.75 -24.55 19.03
C LEU A 704 -30.03 -25.76 19.69
N LEU A 705 -28.94 -25.55 20.43
CA LEU A 705 -28.27 -26.58 21.23
C LEU A 705 -29.03 -26.92 22.52
N ALA A 706 -29.78 -25.96 23.08
CA ALA A 706 -30.55 -26.16 24.30
C ALA A 706 -31.58 -27.29 24.15
N ASN A 707 -31.66 -28.16 25.16
CA ASN A 707 -32.59 -29.30 25.23
C ASN A 707 -32.43 -30.37 24.13
N GLN A 708 -31.32 -30.39 23.39
CA GLN A 708 -31.05 -31.46 22.42
C GLN A 708 -30.84 -32.82 23.11
N PRO A 709 -31.13 -33.96 22.42
CA PRO A 709 -31.05 -35.28 23.04
C PRO A 709 -29.62 -35.59 23.55
N PRO A 710 -29.45 -36.01 24.82
CA PRO A 710 -28.14 -36.33 25.40
C PRO A 710 -27.29 -37.34 24.61
N LYS A 711 -27.93 -38.22 23.81
CA LYS A 711 -27.23 -39.16 22.91
C LYS A 711 -26.73 -38.48 21.63
N GLU A 712 -27.47 -37.55 21.04
CA GLU A 712 -27.04 -36.80 19.84
C GLU A 712 -25.89 -35.87 20.18
N LEU A 713 -25.95 -35.19 21.35
CA LEU A 713 -24.82 -34.43 21.88
C LEU A 713 -23.59 -35.31 22.08
N ALA A 714 -23.75 -36.51 22.66
CA ALA A 714 -22.65 -37.46 22.83
C ALA A 714 -22.04 -37.93 21.50
N LEU A 715 -22.87 -38.25 20.51
CA LEU A 715 -22.42 -38.62 19.17
C LEU A 715 -21.68 -37.46 18.50
N ALA A 716 -22.16 -36.22 18.66
CA ALA A 716 -21.51 -35.02 18.13
C ALA A 716 -20.12 -34.79 18.74
N THR A 717 -19.98 -34.91 20.08
CA THR A 717 -18.66 -34.83 20.75
C THR A 717 -17.70 -35.89 20.22
N GLN A 718 -18.13 -37.16 20.16
CA GLN A 718 -17.28 -38.25 19.69
C GLN A 718 -16.87 -38.07 18.22
N THR A 719 -17.81 -37.65 17.36
CA THR A 719 -17.53 -37.37 15.94
C THR A 719 -16.54 -36.21 15.78
N LEU A 720 -16.70 -35.13 16.55
CA LEU A 720 -15.80 -33.98 16.50
C LEU A 720 -14.39 -34.31 17.04
N LEU A 721 -14.28 -35.13 18.08
CA LEU A 721 -12.98 -35.63 18.55
C LEU A 721 -12.28 -36.51 17.49
N VAL A 722 -13.04 -37.32 16.73
CA VAL A 722 -12.50 -38.09 15.59
C VAL A 722 -12.10 -37.16 14.42
N GLU A 723 -12.85 -36.07 14.17
CA GLU A 723 -12.47 -35.00 13.21
C GLU A 723 -11.17 -34.27 13.61
N LEU A 724 -10.84 -34.28 14.90
CA LEU A 724 -9.58 -33.79 15.49
C LEU A 724 -8.53 -34.91 15.65
N GLY A 725 -8.72 -36.06 14.99
CA GLY A 725 -7.72 -37.13 14.90
C GLY A 725 -7.72 -38.14 16.06
N ALA A 726 -8.69 -38.09 16.98
CA ALA A 726 -8.77 -39.08 18.06
C ALA A 726 -9.23 -40.47 17.58
N THR A 727 -8.41 -41.50 17.81
CA THR A 727 -8.78 -42.89 17.49
C THR A 727 -9.73 -43.47 18.55
N MET A 728 -11.04 -43.42 18.30
CA MET A 728 -12.06 -43.91 19.23
C MET A 728 -13.39 -44.27 18.52
N PRO A 729 -14.25 -45.12 19.12
CA PRO A 729 -15.58 -45.41 18.57
C PRO A 729 -16.55 -44.23 18.73
N ILE A 730 -17.51 -44.14 17.82
CA ILE A 730 -18.66 -43.23 17.85
C ILE A 730 -19.91 -44.08 18.14
N ASP A 731 -20.37 -44.07 19.39
CA ASP A 731 -21.43 -44.94 19.92
C ASP A 731 -22.51 -44.21 20.75
N GLY A 732 -22.29 -42.94 21.08
CA GLY A 732 -23.12 -42.11 21.95
C GLY A 732 -22.85 -42.30 23.45
N ALA A 733 -21.81 -43.06 23.83
CA ALA A 733 -21.47 -43.42 25.19
C ALA A 733 -20.15 -42.77 25.65
N ILE A 734 -20.16 -41.44 25.86
CA ILE A 734 -19.03 -40.75 26.50
C ILE A 734 -18.79 -41.33 27.90
N GLY A 735 -17.68 -42.07 28.02
CA GLY A 735 -17.16 -42.68 29.23
C GLY A 735 -15.69 -42.32 29.48
N PRO A 736 -14.97 -43.06 30.36
CA PRO A 736 -13.63 -42.70 30.80
C PRO A 736 -12.54 -42.67 29.71
N MET A 737 -12.77 -43.23 28.53
CA MET A 737 -11.87 -43.05 27.39
C MET A 737 -12.09 -41.68 26.74
N THR A 738 -13.31 -41.38 26.30
CA THR A 738 -13.67 -40.12 25.64
C THR A 738 -13.32 -38.89 26.47
N ARG A 739 -13.59 -38.92 27.79
CA ARG A 739 -13.24 -37.81 28.69
C ARG A 739 -11.73 -37.56 28.75
N ARG A 740 -10.92 -38.60 28.99
CA ARG A 740 -9.45 -38.46 29.00
C ARG A 740 -8.84 -38.03 27.65
N ILE A 741 -9.58 -38.18 26.55
CA ILE A 741 -9.21 -37.61 25.25
C ILE A 741 -9.56 -36.12 25.23
N LEU A 742 -10.82 -35.77 25.50
CA LEU A 742 -11.31 -34.38 25.54
C LEU A 742 -10.53 -33.50 26.53
N ASP A 743 -10.37 -33.96 27.78
CA ASP A 743 -9.66 -33.27 28.85
C ASP A 743 -8.19 -33.03 28.49
N ARG A 744 -7.56 -33.98 27.79
CA ARG A 744 -6.20 -33.82 27.26
C ARG A 744 -6.15 -32.79 26.15
N MET A 745 -6.99 -32.92 25.13
CA MET A 745 -6.95 -32.00 23.98
C MET A 745 -7.34 -30.58 24.39
N ALA A 746 -8.21 -30.42 25.40
CA ALA A 746 -8.45 -29.15 26.06
C ALA A 746 -7.19 -28.63 26.77
N GLN A 747 -6.55 -29.44 27.62
CA GLN A 747 -5.32 -29.07 28.34
C GLN A 747 -4.16 -28.70 27.40
N ASP A 748 -3.93 -29.47 26.35
CA ASP A 748 -2.87 -29.27 25.36
C ASP A 748 -3.09 -27.96 24.56
N ASN A 749 -4.34 -27.51 24.42
CA ASN A 749 -4.73 -26.22 23.84
C ASN A 749 -4.97 -25.10 24.89
N GLY A 750 -4.59 -25.31 26.16
CA GLY A 750 -4.73 -24.29 27.23
C GLY A 750 -6.17 -24.01 27.69
N LEU A 751 -7.15 -24.85 27.29
CA LEU A 751 -8.56 -24.69 27.62
C LEU A 751 -8.91 -25.37 28.96
N PRO A 752 -9.89 -24.84 29.73
CA PRO A 752 -10.41 -25.53 30.90
C PRO A 752 -11.17 -26.81 30.49
N PRO A 753 -11.16 -27.86 31.35
CA PRO A 753 -11.85 -29.12 31.08
C PRO A 753 -13.37 -28.94 31.05
N ALA A 754 -14.06 -29.91 30.44
CA ALA A 754 -15.52 -29.89 30.32
C ALA A 754 -16.22 -30.07 31.69
N SER A 755 -17.41 -29.48 31.83
CA SER A 755 -18.32 -29.83 32.91
C SER A 755 -18.91 -31.24 32.68
N ASN A 756 -19.40 -31.88 33.74
CA ASN A 756 -19.92 -33.26 33.71
C ASN A 756 -21.35 -33.34 33.10
N ASP A 757 -21.55 -32.71 31.95
CA ASP A 757 -22.79 -32.69 31.18
C ASP A 757 -22.51 -32.75 29.67
N ARG A 758 -23.52 -33.18 28.90
CA ARG A 758 -23.36 -33.49 27.46
C ARG A 758 -23.20 -32.27 26.57
N LEU A 759 -23.64 -31.08 27.01
CA LEU A 759 -23.49 -29.85 26.23
C LEU A 759 -22.09 -29.29 26.43
N SER A 760 -21.60 -29.22 27.68
CA SER A 760 -20.22 -28.79 27.96
C SER A 760 -19.17 -29.76 27.39
N GLU A 761 -19.46 -31.07 27.37
CA GLU A 761 -18.64 -32.07 26.67
C GLU A 761 -18.55 -31.81 25.14
N LEU A 762 -19.57 -31.21 24.52
CA LEU A 762 -19.57 -30.82 23.09
C LEU A 762 -18.97 -29.43 22.84
N GLU A 763 -19.36 -28.42 23.61
CA GLU A 763 -18.82 -27.05 23.53
C GLU A 763 -17.29 -27.05 23.73
N THR A 764 -16.77 -27.85 24.67
CA THR A 764 -15.32 -27.98 24.88
C THR A 764 -14.60 -28.58 23.66
N ALA A 765 -15.20 -29.57 22.98
CA ALA A 765 -14.63 -30.13 21.75
C ALA A 765 -14.64 -29.11 20.60
N ALA A 766 -15.66 -28.26 20.51
CA ALA A 766 -15.72 -27.17 19.53
C ALA A 766 -14.75 -26.01 19.84
N ARG A 767 -14.41 -25.79 21.12
CA ARG A 767 -13.34 -24.85 21.51
C ARG A 767 -11.95 -25.39 21.18
N VAL A 768 -11.70 -26.70 21.37
CA VAL A 768 -10.48 -27.37 20.89
C VAL A 768 -10.35 -27.23 19.38
N TYR A 769 -11.45 -27.45 18.64
CA TYR A 769 -11.48 -27.29 17.18
C TYR A 769 -11.01 -25.90 16.71
N TRP A 770 -11.49 -24.83 17.35
CA TRP A 770 -11.07 -23.47 17.01
C TRP A 770 -9.69 -23.08 17.53
N ALA A 771 -9.17 -23.75 18.58
CA ALA A 771 -7.80 -23.56 19.02
C ALA A 771 -6.78 -24.20 18.04
N GLU A 772 -7.09 -25.39 17.52
CA GLU A 772 -6.25 -26.08 16.52
C GLU A 772 -6.42 -25.52 15.10
N ARG A 773 -7.54 -24.85 14.82
CA ARG A 773 -7.88 -24.26 13.51
C ARG A 773 -8.38 -22.81 13.69
N PRO A 774 -7.52 -21.86 14.09
CA PRO A 774 -7.94 -20.48 14.34
C PRO A 774 -8.62 -19.86 13.12
N THR A 775 -9.73 -19.16 13.36
CA THR A 775 -10.37 -18.34 12.32
C THR A 775 -9.52 -17.12 11.99
N ARG A 776 -9.93 -16.38 10.96
CA ARG A 776 -9.29 -15.14 10.52
C ARG A 776 -10.11 -13.93 10.98
N PRO A 777 -9.95 -13.46 12.24
CA PRO A 777 -10.75 -12.37 12.79
C PRO A 777 -10.50 -11.03 12.07
N ASP A 778 -9.39 -10.94 11.34
CA ASP A 778 -8.99 -9.79 10.52
C ASP A 778 -9.75 -9.68 9.18
N LEU A 779 -10.60 -10.67 8.84
CA LEU A 779 -11.50 -10.65 7.68
C LEU A 779 -12.95 -10.24 8.01
N PHE A 780 -13.23 -9.79 9.25
CA PHE A 780 -14.57 -9.48 9.74
C PHE A 780 -14.72 -8.07 10.29
#